data_AF-A0A2D6IMF5-F1
#
_entry.id   AF-A0A2D6IMF5-F1
#
_cell.length_a   1.000
_cell.length_b   1.000
_cell.length_c   1.000
_cell.angle_alpha   90.00
_cell.angle_beta   90.00
_cell.angle_gamma   90.00
#
_symmetry.space_group_name_H-M   'P 1'
#
loop_
_entity.id
_entity.type
_entity.pdbx_description
1 polymer ?
#
loop_
_entity_poly.entity_id
_entity_poly.type
_entity_poly.pdbx_seq_one_letter_code
_entity_poly.pdbx_strand_id
1 'polypeptide(L)'
;MEPIDENKGGEKTPSQTPPTPPPLPPANLPVVPPPADPAGLDPAENPQDHQPDTSVALPSLDIPEDVPKQATAPDEPVSLDIPDQPPSPPLTPEPSEPPPMATEPAMDVPPAPPVPPAPAGLTVEPKKSGKKWIVIVVVLLVVVLIGGGAAAAYFMGLVRLPFLSQQLNSDQVFDRMYQAIAGIETTNYSLTLAVNTEPREAGARPLSEAIAAVDETTAALKRDQQRLDDVTALLAAIKLYKTEGGNDIYYPRDLLDVVAAADQARISAAIQAGEYGYRQDPGGTSFVFNVQLETEVAARKYAETQAGTVVPLATPHAHAPDTPADHPHEPVLGPAPTLLSFTQESDLPLVVYLDESDASPLPLDLGLGQIYQLIPLTFDLNFGMTGKTAATDTDTVSAEFSLNGSLKLDGATFSGSGDIKILDQDVYLKVNEFPSLGFFDAGAVKGQWIHIPADDLRYEGFDSDIDEFQQSTETSVDQYKEILKLAHELDMIRVVQEFPIEKIERDEFYHYEIDLAPEQLPVFYERVLELVAGDDVDTVFSEVNDTTLDYLRSDAFKDTYEVLRENTTMEIWINTKTFYPSRFTYRMRFVPPDTVVKFADKQITVEIGLGYQDINQPTTITAPAETISIDEATVLITGESPQEVSFDRVTDQIPLVRGALRGYWLHAGVYPGSLEDLASRPSEVVAKPAAGQLEAFDEVALQDYLDTDKPFLPIPPIDVVTGQPYPYTSTGQDYTLKYQVVFPTETSGIDFNEYDFARKIYVEGTNTATAASISVEGGQQAPASL
;
A
#
# COMPACT_ATOMS: atom_id res chain seq x y z
N MET A 1 39.55 -29.50 -14.34
CA MET A 1 38.61 -30.57 -14.71
C MET A 1 38.81 -30.91 -16.18
N GLU A 2 38.75 -32.20 -16.51
CA GLU A 2 38.86 -32.77 -17.86
C GLU A 2 37.79 -32.21 -18.82
N PRO A 3 38.01 -32.21 -20.15
CA PRO A 3 36.96 -31.91 -21.12
C PRO A 3 36.16 -33.18 -21.44
N ILE A 4 34.83 -33.07 -21.39
CA ILE A 4 33.90 -34.13 -21.80
C ILE A 4 33.56 -33.95 -23.29
N ASP A 5 33.66 -35.07 -24.00
CA ASP A 5 33.42 -35.30 -25.42
C ASP A 5 32.01 -34.91 -25.89
N GLU A 6 31.97 -34.28 -27.07
CA GLU A 6 30.80 -34.20 -27.95
C GLU A 6 30.42 -35.60 -28.44
N ASN A 7 29.15 -36.00 -28.22
CA ASN A 7 28.57 -37.11 -28.98
C ASN A 7 27.22 -36.74 -29.60
N LYS A 8 27.16 -36.98 -30.90
CA LYS A 8 26.07 -36.70 -31.83
C LYS A 8 24.95 -37.73 -31.67
N GLY A 9 23.71 -37.26 -31.55
CA GLY A 9 22.51 -38.09 -31.71
C GLY A 9 21.37 -37.23 -32.26
N GLY A 10 21.15 -37.31 -33.58
CA GLY A 10 20.05 -36.60 -34.23
C GLY A 10 18.74 -37.39 -34.15
N GLU A 11 17.69 -36.76 -33.64
CA GLU A 11 16.31 -37.18 -33.84
C GLU A 11 15.57 -36.17 -34.72
N LYS A 12 14.80 -36.72 -35.65
CA LYS A 12 14.00 -35.99 -36.64
C LYS A 12 12.69 -35.53 -36.02
N THR A 13 12.48 -34.22 -35.93
CA THR A 13 11.19 -33.61 -35.59
C THR A 13 10.21 -33.73 -36.78
N PRO A 14 8.95 -34.13 -36.58
CA PRO A 14 7.95 -34.13 -37.64
C PRO A 14 7.46 -32.69 -37.91
N SER A 15 7.45 -32.34 -39.19
CA SER A 15 6.93 -31.07 -39.71
C SER A 15 5.42 -30.98 -39.44
N GLN A 16 5.01 -30.08 -38.54
CA GLN A 16 3.63 -29.65 -38.41
C GLN A 16 3.37 -28.47 -39.34
N THR A 17 2.29 -28.57 -40.09
CA THR A 17 1.79 -27.53 -41.01
C THR A 17 0.97 -26.53 -40.18
N PRO A 18 1.11 -25.20 -40.37
CA PRO A 18 0.37 -24.22 -39.59
C PRO A 18 -1.14 -24.28 -39.89
N PRO A 19 -2.01 -24.07 -38.89
CA PRO A 19 -3.44 -24.01 -39.08
C PRO A 19 -3.85 -22.75 -39.87
N THR A 20 -4.88 -22.90 -40.68
CA THR A 20 -5.46 -21.82 -41.51
C THR A 20 -6.24 -20.84 -40.62
N PRO A 21 -6.10 -19.51 -40.81
CA PRO A 21 -6.83 -18.53 -40.01
C PRO A 21 -8.35 -18.58 -40.29
N PRO A 22 -9.19 -18.26 -39.28
CA PRO A 22 -10.64 -18.21 -39.43
C PRO A 22 -11.08 -17.04 -40.34
N PRO A 23 -12.25 -17.15 -41.00
CA PRO A 23 -12.74 -16.12 -41.91
C PRO A 23 -13.19 -14.86 -41.15
N LEU A 24 -12.88 -13.70 -41.74
CA LEU A 24 -13.26 -12.37 -41.26
C LEU A 24 -14.80 -12.22 -41.16
N PRO A 25 -15.31 -11.51 -40.12
CA PRO A 25 -16.72 -11.15 -40.03
C PRO A 25 -17.11 -10.11 -41.10
N PRO A 26 -18.38 -10.11 -41.56
CA PRO A 26 -18.84 -9.20 -42.61
C PRO A 26 -18.95 -7.75 -42.14
N ALA A 27 -18.65 -6.86 -43.09
CA ALA A 27 -18.56 -5.41 -42.92
C ALA A 27 -19.87 -4.71 -42.52
N ASN A 28 -19.69 -3.65 -41.73
CA ASN A 28 -20.61 -2.62 -41.25
C ASN A 28 -21.86 -2.32 -42.10
N LEU A 29 -23.00 -2.28 -41.41
CA LEU A 29 -24.21 -1.56 -41.82
C LEU A 29 -24.07 -0.05 -41.49
N PRO A 30 -24.65 0.86 -42.28
CA PRO A 30 -24.52 2.30 -42.07
C PRO A 30 -25.33 2.80 -40.87
N VAL A 31 -24.67 3.59 -40.02
CA VAL A 31 -25.24 4.31 -38.87
C VAL A 31 -26.17 5.42 -39.36
N VAL A 32 -27.38 5.45 -38.80
CA VAL A 32 -28.39 6.50 -38.99
C VAL A 32 -28.03 7.69 -38.10
N PRO A 33 -28.06 8.95 -38.61
CA PRO A 33 -27.75 10.12 -37.79
C PRO A 33 -28.88 10.43 -36.79
N PRO A 34 -28.55 10.94 -35.58
CA PRO A 34 -29.53 11.31 -34.57
C PRO A 34 -30.34 12.56 -34.97
N PRO A 35 -31.60 12.69 -34.53
CA PRO A 35 -32.41 13.86 -34.81
C PRO A 35 -32.00 15.07 -33.97
N ALA A 36 -32.18 16.24 -34.58
CA ALA A 36 -31.79 17.55 -34.08
C ALA A 36 -32.58 18.02 -32.83
N ASP A 37 -31.89 18.82 -32.01
CA ASP A 37 -32.41 19.60 -30.88
C ASP A 37 -33.64 20.46 -31.23
N PRO A 38 -34.64 20.55 -30.33
CA PRO A 38 -35.54 21.68 -30.29
C PRO A 38 -35.00 22.76 -29.35
N ALA A 39 -34.72 23.92 -29.95
CA ALA A 39 -34.42 25.16 -29.27
C ALA A 39 -35.60 25.68 -28.44
N GLY A 40 -35.27 26.14 -27.22
CA GLY A 40 -35.72 27.40 -26.63
C GLY A 40 -37.12 27.45 -26.02
N LEU A 41 -37.18 27.75 -24.71
CA LEU A 41 -38.20 28.63 -24.10
C LEU A 41 -37.65 29.22 -22.78
N ASP A 42 -37.85 30.54 -22.65
CA ASP A 42 -37.46 31.44 -21.55
C ASP A 42 -38.13 31.12 -20.18
N PRO A 43 -37.59 31.66 -19.06
CA PRO A 43 -38.07 31.39 -17.71
C PRO A 43 -39.17 32.37 -17.28
N ALA A 44 -40.25 31.86 -16.69
CA ALA A 44 -41.18 32.69 -15.92
C ALA A 44 -41.86 31.92 -14.78
N GLU A 45 -41.76 32.54 -13.60
CA GLU A 45 -42.74 32.60 -12.50
C GLU A 45 -43.00 31.37 -11.61
N ASN A 46 -42.43 31.48 -10.42
CA ASN A 46 -42.88 30.98 -9.12
C ASN A 46 -44.41 31.09 -8.94
N PRO A 47 -45.07 30.07 -8.35
CA PRO A 47 -45.82 30.36 -7.13
C PRO A 47 -45.72 29.29 -6.02
N GLN A 48 -45.99 29.81 -4.82
CA GLN A 48 -45.95 29.21 -3.49
C GLN A 48 -46.88 28.02 -3.23
N ASP A 49 -46.55 27.36 -2.11
CA ASP A 49 -47.39 26.64 -1.13
C ASP A 49 -48.06 25.34 -1.58
N HIS A 50 -47.62 24.23 -0.97
CA HIS A 50 -48.45 23.35 -0.12
C HIS A 50 -47.58 22.21 0.45
N GLN A 51 -47.21 22.28 1.73
CA GLN A 51 -46.76 21.11 2.52
C GLN A 51 -47.97 20.35 3.05
N PRO A 52 -47.98 19.01 3.02
CA PRO A 52 -48.89 18.22 3.85
C PRO A 52 -48.26 17.87 5.21
N ASP A 53 -48.99 18.22 6.25
CA ASP A 53 -48.85 17.81 7.64
C ASP A 53 -49.01 16.29 7.78
N THR A 54 -47.99 15.59 8.29
CA THR A 54 -48.16 14.28 8.96
C THR A 54 -47.20 14.18 10.13
N SER A 55 -47.67 14.60 11.30
CA SER A 55 -47.09 14.28 12.61
C SER A 55 -47.64 12.93 13.07
N VAL A 56 -46.76 11.92 13.20
CA VAL A 56 -47.06 10.66 13.89
C VAL A 56 -46.35 10.69 15.24
N ALA A 57 -47.13 10.57 16.31
CA ALA A 57 -46.69 10.60 17.69
C ALA A 57 -45.99 9.29 18.10
N LEU A 58 -44.86 9.41 18.78
CA LEU A 58 -44.18 8.30 19.47
C LEU A 58 -44.80 8.08 20.87
N PRO A 59 -44.94 6.82 21.33
CA PRO A 59 -45.46 6.53 22.67
C PRO A 59 -44.38 6.69 23.75
N SER A 60 -44.75 7.38 24.82
CA SER A 60 -43.97 7.59 26.04
C SER A 60 -43.79 6.28 26.82
N LEU A 61 -42.55 5.99 27.24
CA LEU A 61 -42.22 4.88 28.14
C LEU A 61 -42.43 5.31 29.61
N ASP A 62 -43.33 4.63 30.31
CA ASP A 62 -43.52 4.74 31.77
C ASP A 62 -42.44 3.92 32.50
N ILE A 63 -41.68 4.57 33.40
CA ILE A 63 -40.77 3.93 34.36
C ILE A 63 -41.42 3.98 35.74
N PRO A 64 -41.57 2.86 36.47
CA PRO A 64 -42.19 2.86 37.79
C PRO A 64 -41.18 3.24 38.89
N GLU A 65 -41.54 4.24 39.69
CA GLU A 65 -40.96 4.53 41.01
C GLU A 65 -41.48 3.54 42.04
N ASP A 66 -40.57 2.81 42.72
CA ASP A 66 -40.77 2.41 44.12
C ASP A 66 -39.45 1.88 44.70
N VAL A 67 -38.96 2.47 45.80
CA VAL A 67 -38.17 1.86 46.91
C VAL A 67 -37.86 2.97 47.96
N PRO A 68 -37.80 2.64 49.27
CA PRO A 68 -38.35 3.49 50.33
C PRO A 68 -37.34 4.32 51.14
N LYS A 69 -37.90 5.32 51.82
CA LYS A 69 -37.29 6.25 52.78
C LYS A 69 -36.68 5.57 54.01
N GLN A 70 -35.50 6.02 54.43
CA GLN A 70 -35.12 6.07 55.85
C GLN A 70 -34.25 7.30 56.18
N ALA A 71 -34.52 7.88 57.35
CA ALA A 71 -34.01 9.13 57.95
C ALA A 71 -32.48 9.12 58.20
N THR A 72 -31.76 10.24 58.38
CA THR A 72 -31.87 11.30 59.41
C THR A 72 -30.94 12.49 59.07
N ALA A 73 -31.36 13.72 59.39
CA ALA A 73 -30.55 14.96 59.49
C ALA A 73 -29.61 14.92 60.73
N PRO A 74 -28.70 15.89 61.06
CA PRO A 74 -28.55 17.30 60.62
C PRO A 74 -27.07 17.70 60.31
N ASP A 75 -26.69 18.87 59.77
CA ASP A 75 -26.58 20.21 60.40
C ASP A 75 -26.05 21.23 59.35
N GLU A 76 -26.37 22.51 59.60
CA GLU A 76 -25.81 23.79 59.09
C GLU A 76 -24.99 23.89 57.77
N PRO A 77 -25.35 24.81 56.85
CA PRO A 77 -24.45 25.22 55.78
C PRO A 77 -23.40 26.22 56.28
N VAL A 78 -22.14 25.81 56.26
CA VAL A 78 -20.97 26.69 56.35
C VAL A 78 -20.96 27.61 55.11
N SER A 79 -21.06 28.92 55.35
CA SER A 79 -20.83 29.95 54.35
C SER A 79 -19.34 29.99 54.00
N LEU A 80 -18.98 29.52 52.81
CA LEU A 80 -17.65 29.71 52.23
C LEU A 80 -17.60 31.11 51.60
N ASP A 81 -16.88 32.02 52.25
CA ASP A 81 -16.44 33.29 51.66
C ASP A 81 -15.53 32.98 50.46
N ILE A 82 -16.05 33.22 49.25
CA ILE A 82 -15.25 33.25 48.02
C ILE A 82 -14.59 34.64 47.97
N PRO A 83 -13.25 34.75 47.94
CA PRO A 83 -12.58 36.04 47.81
C PRO A 83 -12.86 36.63 46.42
N ASP A 84 -13.09 37.94 46.40
CA ASP A 84 -13.35 38.74 45.21
C ASP A 84 -12.38 38.41 44.07
N GLN A 85 -12.97 38.14 42.91
CA GLN A 85 -12.30 37.92 41.64
C GLN A 85 -11.42 39.15 41.31
N PRO A 86 -10.12 38.99 41.00
CA PRO A 86 -9.28 40.11 40.61
C PRO A 86 -9.77 40.72 39.29
N PRO A 87 -9.67 42.04 39.11
CA PRO A 87 -10.15 42.72 37.92
C PRO A 87 -9.42 42.20 36.68
N SER A 88 -10.19 41.97 35.61
CA SER A 88 -9.68 41.55 34.31
C SER A 88 -8.54 42.48 33.84
N PRO A 89 -7.45 41.93 33.27
CA PRO A 89 -6.39 42.75 32.71
C PRO A 89 -6.91 43.61 31.55
N PRO A 90 -6.34 44.81 31.33
CA PRO A 90 -6.76 45.69 30.25
C PRO A 90 -6.52 45.04 28.90
N LEU A 91 -7.49 45.21 27.99
CA LEU A 91 -7.45 44.77 26.61
C LEU A 91 -6.10 45.16 25.95
N THR A 92 -5.38 44.15 25.51
CA THR A 92 -4.20 44.28 24.65
C THR A 92 -4.60 45.03 23.38
N PRO A 93 -3.83 46.04 22.93
CA PRO A 93 -4.15 46.77 21.72
C PRO A 93 -4.09 45.83 20.51
N GLU A 94 -5.03 46.08 19.60
CA GLU A 94 -5.20 45.48 18.28
C GLU A 94 -3.85 45.34 17.54
N PRO A 95 -3.58 44.20 16.86
CA PRO A 95 -2.33 44.00 16.14
C PRO A 95 -2.22 45.06 15.03
N SER A 96 -1.25 45.96 15.17
CA SER A 96 -0.85 46.88 14.12
C SER A 96 -0.39 46.09 12.90
N GLU A 97 -0.89 46.48 11.71
CA GLU A 97 -0.49 45.94 10.41
C GLU A 97 1.03 45.71 10.34
N PRO A 98 1.49 44.58 9.77
CA PRO A 98 2.91 44.36 9.58
C PRO A 98 3.49 45.49 8.73
N PRO A 99 4.67 46.04 9.09
CA PRO A 99 5.31 47.07 8.30
C PRO A 99 5.52 46.57 6.86
N PRO A 100 5.42 47.46 5.85
CA PRO A 100 5.74 47.09 4.48
C PRO A 100 7.14 46.50 4.45
N MET A 101 7.26 45.29 3.90
CA MET A 101 8.54 44.60 3.73
C MET A 101 9.57 45.58 3.18
N ALA A 102 10.67 45.73 3.92
CA ALA A 102 11.82 46.48 3.45
C ALA A 102 12.25 45.86 2.11
N THR A 103 12.20 46.67 1.06
CA THR A 103 12.83 46.35 -0.23
C THR A 103 14.23 45.84 0.03
N GLU A 104 14.45 44.60 -0.39
CA GLU A 104 15.74 43.95 -0.47
C GLU A 104 16.78 44.92 -1.09
N PRO A 105 17.97 45.09 -0.50
CA PRO A 105 19.01 45.90 -1.12
C PRO A 105 19.35 45.29 -2.48
N ALA A 106 19.08 46.05 -3.53
CA ALA A 106 19.43 45.69 -4.89
C ALA A 106 20.90 45.24 -4.94
N MET A 107 21.12 43.95 -5.24
CA MET A 107 22.43 43.49 -5.66
C MET A 107 22.85 44.33 -6.87
N ASP A 108 23.99 45.02 -6.74
CA ASP A 108 24.66 45.70 -7.84
C ASP A 108 24.93 44.68 -8.95
N VAL A 109 24.08 44.71 -9.98
CA VAL A 109 24.33 44.02 -11.24
C VAL A 109 25.57 44.67 -11.87
N PRO A 110 26.65 43.92 -12.14
CA PRO A 110 27.81 44.47 -12.83
C PRO A 110 27.36 45.03 -14.20
N PRO A 111 27.84 46.23 -14.59
CA PRO A 111 27.38 46.89 -15.80
C PRO A 111 27.63 46.00 -17.02
N ALA A 112 26.58 45.80 -17.81
CA ALA A 112 26.65 45.10 -19.09
C ALA A 112 27.77 45.71 -19.96
N PRO A 113 28.59 44.89 -20.65
CA PRO A 113 29.60 45.39 -21.55
C PRO A 113 28.97 46.25 -22.66
N PRO A 114 29.64 47.33 -23.09
CA PRO A 114 29.09 48.27 -24.06
C PRO A 114 28.75 47.58 -25.37
N VAL A 115 27.49 47.74 -25.80
CA VAL A 115 27.00 47.32 -27.11
C VAL A 115 27.88 47.94 -28.20
N PRO A 116 28.47 47.15 -29.12
CA PRO A 116 29.26 47.70 -30.21
C PRO A 116 28.40 48.62 -31.09
N PRO A 117 28.94 49.77 -31.55
CA PRO A 117 28.20 50.70 -32.38
C PRO A 117 27.76 50.04 -33.68
N ALA A 118 26.49 50.23 -34.03
CA ALA A 118 25.90 49.80 -35.29
C ALA A 118 26.77 50.28 -36.47
N PRO A 119 27.09 49.41 -37.44
CA PRO A 119 27.90 49.80 -38.58
C PRO A 119 27.20 50.90 -39.39
N ALA A 120 27.95 51.99 -39.60
CA ALA A 120 27.54 53.14 -40.38
C ALA A 120 27.12 52.73 -41.80
N GLY A 121 26.04 53.37 -42.25
CA GLY A 121 25.33 53.03 -43.47
C GLY A 121 26.19 52.99 -44.75
N LEU A 122 26.01 51.91 -45.51
CA LEU A 122 26.29 51.89 -46.94
C LEU A 122 25.14 52.58 -47.67
N THR A 123 25.37 53.83 -48.04
CA THR A 123 24.55 54.55 -49.02
C THR A 123 24.84 53.97 -50.41
N VAL A 124 23.93 53.11 -50.88
CA VAL A 124 23.97 52.58 -52.26
C VAL A 124 23.10 53.48 -53.14
N GLU A 125 23.73 54.21 -54.06
CA GLU A 125 23.04 54.96 -55.11
C GLU A 125 22.26 54.02 -56.05
N PRO A 126 20.95 54.24 -56.28
CA PRO A 126 20.16 53.40 -57.17
C PRO A 126 20.39 53.77 -58.64
N LYS A 127 21.15 52.93 -59.35
CA LYS A 127 21.29 53.00 -60.82
C LYS A 127 20.04 52.43 -61.50
N LYS A 128 19.16 53.32 -61.97
CA LYS A 128 17.94 53.04 -62.73
C LYS A 128 18.23 52.17 -63.99
N SER A 129 17.83 50.90 -63.94
CA SER A 129 17.76 50.00 -65.13
C SER A 129 16.33 49.44 -65.23
N GLY A 130 15.47 50.15 -65.96
CA GLY A 130 14.01 50.01 -65.95
C GLY A 130 13.39 48.86 -66.73
N LYS A 131 14.10 47.76 -67.01
CA LYS A 131 13.49 46.56 -67.64
C LYS A 131 13.77 45.22 -66.95
N LYS A 132 14.70 45.15 -66.00
CA LYS A 132 14.95 43.91 -65.21
C LYS A 132 14.13 43.84 -63.91
N TRP A 133 13.66 44.97 -63.39
CA TRP A 133 12.87 45.01 -62.14
C TRP A 133 11.46 44.41 -62.32
N ILE A 134 10.84 44.55 -63.49
CA ILE A 134 9.53 43.93 -63.78
C ILE A 134 9.64 42.39 -63.77
N VAL A 135 10.73 41.82 -64.28
CA VAL A 135 10.94 40.36 -64.22
C VAL A 135 11.19 39.90 -62.79
N ILE A 136 11.95 40.65 -61.99
CA ILE A 136 12.17 40.33 -60.57
C ILE A 136 10.86 40.42 -59.79
N VAL A 137 10.04 41.47 -59.99
CA VAL A 137 8.75 41.60 -59.31
C VAL A 137 7.79 40.50 -59.73
N VAL A 138 7.73 40.12 -61.01
CA VAL A 138 6.89 39.01 -61.47
C VAL A 138 7.38 37.67 -60.92
N VAL A 139 8.69 37.41 -60.88
CA VAL A 139 9.26 36.19 -60.27
C VAL A 139 9.01 36.17 -58.76
N LEU A 140 9.16 37.30 -58.07
CA LEU A 140 8.89 37.40 -56.63
C LEU A 140 7.40 37.25 -56.32
N LEU A 141 6.51 37.75 -57.18
CA LEU A 141 5.07 37.61 -57.05
C LEU A 141 4.60 36.19 -57.38
N VAL A 142 5.26 35.49 -58.32
CA VAL A 142 5.06 34.06 -58.59
C VAL A 142 5.60 33.20 -57.44
N VAL A 143 6.76 33.53 -56.86
CA VAL A 143 7.30 32.83 -55.68
C VAL A 143 6.43 33.08 -54.44
N VAL A 144 5.85 34.27 -54.29
CA VAL A 144 4.89 34.58 -53.21
C VAL A 144 3.54 33.92 -53.47
N LEU A 145 3.07 33.78 -54.71
CA LEU A 145 1.84 33.04 -55.03
C LEU A 145 2.02 31.52 -54.88
N ILE A 146 3.18 30.97 -55.25
CA ILE A 146 3.49 29.55 -55.07
C ILE A 146 3.78 29.25 -53.60
N GLY A 147 4.54 30.10 -52.91
CA GLY A 147 4.83 29.98 -51.48
C GLY A 147 3.60 30.22 -50.61
N GLY A 148 2.79 31.23 -50.95
CA GLY A 148 1.52 31.53 -50.29
C GLY A 148 0.44 30.49 -50.59
N GLY A 149 0.40 29.94 -51.81
CA GLY A 149 -0.49 28.84 -52.18
C GLY A 149 -0.09 27.52 -51.51
N ALA A 150 1.22 27.23 -51.41
CA ALA A 150 1.72 26.07 -50.68
C ALA A 150 1.51 26.20 -49.17
N ALA A 151 1.71 27.39 -48.60
CA ALA A 151 1.41 27.67 -47.19
C ALA A 151 -0.10 27.59 -46.92
N ALA A 152 -0.95 28.14 -47.78
CA ALA A 152 -2.40 28.03 -47.64
C ALA A 152 -2.88 26.58 -47.80
N ALA A 153 -2.35 25.82 -48.76
CA ALA A 153 -2.66 24.41 -48.92
C ALA A 153 -2.14 23.54 -47.75
N TYR A 154 -1.04 23.94 -47.11
CA TYR A 154 -0.52 23.33 -45.88
C TYR A 154 -1.43 23.62 -44.68
N PHE A 155 -1.77 24.90 -44.43
CA PHE A 155 -2.68 25.29 -43.34
C PHE A 155 -4.13 24.82 -43.55
N MET A 156 -4.55 24.57 -44.80
CA MET A 156 -5.85 23.97 -45.14
C MET A 156 -5.81 22.43 -45.21
N GLY A 157 -4.68 21.78 -44.92
CA GLY A 157 -4.56 20.31 -44.88
C GLY A 157 -4.63 19.58 -46.23
N LEU A 158 -4.50 20.29 -47.36
CA LEU A 158 -4.61 19.73 -48.73
C LEU A 158 -3.32 19.05 -49.23
N VAL A 159 -2.16 19.37 -48.64
CA VAL A 159 -0.86 18.77 -49.00
C VAL A 159 -0.12 18.35 -47.73
N ARG A 160 -0.11 17.03 -47.44
CA ARG A 160 0.74 16.43 -46.39
C ARG A 160 2.14 16.19 -46.97
N LEU A 161 3.15 16.96 -46.54
CA LEU A 161 4.52 16.75 -46.98
C LEU A 161 5.08 15.48 -46.31
N PRO A 162 5.57 14.47 -47.07
CA PRO A 162 5.95 13.15 -46.54
C PRO A 162 7.18 13.15 -45.61
N PHE A 163 7.75 14.33 -45.31
CA PHE A 163 8.92 14.54 -44.45
C PHE A 163 8.62 15.42 -43.23
N LEU A 164 7.42 16.00 -43.13
CA LEU A 164 6.91 16.56 -41.87
C LEU A 164 6.33 15.37 -41.11
N SER A 165 7.23 14.72 -40.35
CA SER A 165 7.05 13.60 -39.42
C SER A 165 5.73 12.84 -39.58
N GLN A 166 5.82 11.59 -40.05
CA GLN A 166 4.81 10.61 -39.67
C GLN A 166 4.75 10.64 -38.14
N GLN A 167 3.75 11.34 -37.58
CA GLN A 167 3.44 11.24 -36.17
C GLN A 167 3.16 9.76 -35.96
N LEU A 168 4.00 9.13 -35.14
CA LEU A 168 3.76 7.78 -34.69
C LEU A 168 2.37 7.79 -34.05
N ASN A 169 1.55 6.78 -34.35
CA ASN A 169 0.34 6.60 -33.57
C ASN A 169 0.74 6.23 -32.13
N SER A 170 -0.19 6.41 -31.20
CA SER A 170 0.01 6.09 -29.79
C SER A 170 0.57 4.68 -29.59
N ASP A 171 0.00 3.66 -30.24
CA ASP A 171 0.50 2.28 -30.18
C ASP A 171 2.02 2.18 -30.47
N GLN A 172 2.49 2.78 -31.57
CA GLN A 172 3.92 2.78 -31.92
C GLN A 172 4.80 3.55 -30.92
N VAL A 173 4.25 4.56 -30.24
CA VAL A 173 4.97 5.28 -29.18
C VAL A 173 5.11 4.39 -27.95
N PHE A 174 4.04 3.72 -27.54
CA PHE A 174 4.06 2.79 -26.40
C PHE A 174 4.95 1.57 -26.66
N ASP A 175 4.88 0.95 -27.85
CA ASP A 175 5.79 -0.15 -28.25
C ASP A 175 7.26 0.23 -28.04
N ARG A 176 7.63 1.45 -28.47
CA ARG A 176 9.00 1.96 -28.35
C ARG A 176 9.35 2.34 -26.93
N MET A 177 8.38 2.82 -26.15
CA MET A 177 8.56 3.13 -24.74
C MET A 177 8.87 1.86 -23.94
N TYR A 178 8.11 0.78 -24.12
CA TYR A 178 8.37 -0.50 -23.46
C TYR A 178 9.75 -1.06 -23.81
N GLN A 179 10.15 -0.97 -25.09
CA GLN A 179 11.50 -1.33 -25.52
C GLN A 179 12.58 -0.45 -24.89
N ALA A 180 12.31 0.85 -24.74
CA ALA A 180 13.25 1.78 -24.12
C ALA A 180 13.42 1.50 -22.62
N ILE A 181 12.33 1.27 -21.87
CA ILE A 181 12.36 0.96 -20.43
C ILE A 181 13.28 -0.22 -20.12
N ALA A 182 13.25 -1.27 -20.95
CA ALA A 182 14.12 -2.45 -20.78
C ALA A 182 15.62 -2.14 -20.85
N GLY A 183 16.02 -0.98 -21.42
CA GLY A 183 17.40 -0.53 -21.53
C GLY A 183 17.82 0.55 -20.53
N ILE A 184 17.03 0.81 -19.48
CA ILE A 184 17.39 1.75 -18.41
C ILE A 184 18.37 1.06 -17.45
N GLU A 185 19.58 1.62 -17.33
CA GLU A 185 20.64 1.19 -16.40
C GLU A 185 20.79 2.18 -15.23
N THR A 186 20.68 3.49 -15.51
CA THR A 186 20.74 4.54 -14.48
C THR A 186 19.65 5.59 -14.71
N THR A 187 19.16 6.22 -13.64
CA THR A 187 18.23 7.34 -13.75
C THR A 187 18.23 8.20 -12.50
N ASN A 188 17.94 9.49 -12.67
CA ASN A 188 17.49 10.36 -11.60
C ASN A 188 15.97 10.29 -11.53
N TYR A 189 15.40 9.97 -10.37
CA TYR A 189 13.96 9.87 -10.20
C TYR A 189 13.43 10.93 -9.24
N SER A 190 12.16 11.26 -9.38
CA SER A 190 11.40 12.04 -8.41
C SER A 190 10.07 11.37 -8.13
N LEU A 191 9.69 11.27 -6.87
CA LEU A 191 8.36 10.89 -6.42
C LEU A 191 7.74 12.10 -5.72
N THR A 192 6.54 12.49 -6.09
CA THR A 192 5.74 13.48 -5.36
C THR A 192 4.44 12.83 -4.93
N LEU A 193 4.04 13.04 -3.69
CA LEU A 193 2.74 12.66 -3.15
C LEU A 193 2.09 13.92 -2.59
N ALA A 194 0.94 14.30 -3.10
CA ALA A 194 0.13 15.38 -2.56
C ALA A 194 -1.25 14.84 -2.14
N VAL A 195 -1.70 15.17 -0.94
CA VAL A 195 -3.04 14.85 -0.45
C VAL A 195 -3.67 16.15 0.05
N ASN A 196 -4.64 16.66 -0.69
CA ASN A 196 -5.22 17.98 -0.45
C ASN A 196 -6.73 17.89 -0.24
N THR A 197 -7.27 18.73 0.65
CA THR A 197 -8.72 18.89 0.78
C THR A 197 -9.19 20.03 -0.12
N GLU A 198 -9.94 19.72 -1.16
CA GLU A 198 -10.37 20.66 -2.19
C GLU A 198 -11.90 20.82 -2.19
N PRO A 199 -12.45 21.91 -2.77
CA PRO A 199 -13.87 21.99 -3.04
C PRO A 199 -14.33 20.81 -3.91
N ARG A 200 -15.49 20.25 -3.61
CA ARG A 200 -16.06 19.13 -4.39
C ARG A 200 -16.32 19.56 -5.82
N GLU A 201 -15.72 18.85 -6.77
CA GLU A 201 -15.90 19.11 -8.21
C GLU A 201 -17.30 18.69 -8.67
N ALA A 202 -17.84 19.38 -9.67
CA ALA A 202 -19.17 19.06 -10.21
C ALA A 202 -19.16 17.68 -10.88
N GLY A 203 -20.10 16.81 -10.47
CA GLY A 203 -20.19 15.44 -10.97
C GLY A 203 -19.30 14.43 -10.26
N ALA A 204 -18.56 14.82 -9.21
CA ALA A 204 -17.76 13.90 -8.42
C ALA A 204 -18.67 12.97 -7.58
N ARG A 205 -18.52 11.66 -7.77
CA ARG A 205 -19.35 10.61 -7.15
C ARG A 205 -18.60 9.89 -6.03
N PRO A 206 -19.21 9.65 -4.87
CA PRO A 206 -18.58 8.92 -3.79
C PRO A 206 -18.39 7.46 -4.15
N LEU A 207 -17.25 6.88 -3.75
CA LEU A 207 -16.96 5.46 -3.98
C LEU A 207 -18.00 4.56 -3.31
N SER A 208 -18.62 5.03 -2.23
CA SER A 208 -19.72 4.34 -1.55
C SER A 208 -20.94 4.06 -2.44
N GLU A 209 -21.16 4.83 -3.51
CA GLU A 209 -22.24 4.53 -4.48
C GLU A 209 -21.97 3.22 -5.24
N ALA A 210 -20.72 2.94 -5.57
CA ALA A 210 -20.31 1.65 -6.15
C ALA A 210 -20.29 0.53 -5.10
N ILE A 211 -19.85 0.85 -3.87
CA ILE A 211 -19.74 -0.11 -2.77
C ILE A 211 -21.12 -0.53 -2.22
N ALA A 212 -22.22 0.17 -2.51
CA ALA A 212 -23.54 -0.27 -2.04
C ALA A 212 -23.90 -1.72 -2.47
N ALA A 213 -23.39 -2.20 -3.61
CA ALA A 213 -23.49 -3.60 -4.01
C ALA A 213 -22.59 -4.54 -3.18
N VAL A 214 -21.43 -4.04 -2.76
CA VAL A 214 -20.50 -4.73 -1.86
C VAL A 214 -21.09 -4.82 -0.45
N ASP A 215 -21.72 -3.77 0.08
CA ASP A 215 -22.34 -3.77 1.42
C ASP A 215 -23.39 -4.88 1.56
N GLU A 216 -24.25 -5.07 0.54
CA GLU A 216 -25.23 -6.14 0.54
C GLU A 216 -24.56 -7.53 0.44
N THR A 217 -23.48 -7.65 -0.33
CA THR A 217 -22.71 -8.88 -0.44
C THR A 217 -22.01 -9.23 0.87
N THR A 218 -21.42 -8.25 1.55
CA THR A 218 -20.81 -8.40 2.88
C THR A 218 -21.88 -8.74 3.92
N ALA A 219 -23.05 -8.10 3.87
CA ALA A 219 -24.17 -8.44 4.73
C ALA A 219 -24.67 -9.87 4.47
N ALA A 220 -24.76 -10.29 3.21
CA ALA A 220 -25.10 -11.66 2.81
C ALA A 220 -24.05 -12.67 3.29
N LEU A 221 -22.76 -12.34 3.18
CA LEU A 221 -21.68 -13.19 3.67
C LEU A 221 -21.71 -13.33 5.20
N LYS A 222 -22.00 -12.25 5.93
CA LYS A 222 -22.23 -12.29 7.39
C LYS A 222 -23.43 -13.16 7.76
N ARG A 223 -24.52 -13.07 7.00
CA ARG A 223 -25.69 -13.95 7.17
C ARG A 223 -25.32 -15.41 6.88
N ASP A 224 -24.51 -15.67 5.86
CA ASP A 224 -24.05 -17.02 5.53
C ASP A 224 -23.07 -17.59 6.55
N GLN A 225 -22.14 -16.79 7.08
CA GLN A 225 -21.29 -17.18 8.21
C GLN A 225 -22.17 -17.62 9.38
N GLN A 226 -23.17 -16.80 9.71
CA GLN A 226 -24.11 -17.10 10.77
C GLN A 226 -24.89 -18.41 10.51
N ARG A 227 -25.28 -18.67 9.26
CA ARG A 227 -25.94 -19.93 8.86
C ARG A 227 -25.01 -21.13 8.98
N LEU A 228 -23.73 -20.98 8.62
CA LEU A 228 -22.74 -22.05 8.76
C LEU A 228 -22.44 -22.38 10.23
N ASP A 229 -22.40 -21.36 11.09
CA ASP A 229 -22.30 -21.54 12.54
C ASP A 229 -23.53 -22.28 13.09
N ASP A 230 -24.73 -21.91 12.65
CA ASP A 230 -25.99 -22.56 13.01
C ASP A 230 -26.04 -24.01 12.56
N VAL A 231 -25.60 -24.28 11.33
CA VAL A 231 -25.50 -25.63 10.75
C VAL A 231 -24.59 -26.49 11.60
N THR A 232 -23.44 -25.97 12.00
CA THR A 232 -22.47 -26.66 12.87
C THR A 232 -23.11 -27.01 14.22
N ALA A 233 -23.77 -26.03 14.86
CA ALA A 233 -24.46 -26.22 16.13
C ALA A 233 -25.63 -27.23 16.02
N LEU A 234 -26.47 -27.10 14.99
CA LEU A 234 -27.63 -27.97 14.77
C LEU A 234 -27.21 -29.41 14.47
N LEU A 235 -26.19 -29.63 13.63
CA LEU A 235 -25.68 -30.97 13.34
C LEU A 235 -25.08 -31.64 14.57
N ALA A 236 -24.33 -30.89 15.39
CA ALA A 236 -23.84 -31.37 16.68
C ALA A 236 -25.00 -31.79 17.59
N ALA A 237 -26.05 -30.95 17.69
CA ALA A 237 -27.21 -31.24 18.50
C ALA A 237 -28.04 -32.44 17.99
N ILE A 238 -28.24 -32.57 16.68
CA ILE A 238 -28.90 -33.73 16.05
C ILE A 238 -28.16 -35.03 16.38
N LYS A 239 -26.82 -35.02 16.30
CA LYS A 239 -25.99 -36.20 16.63
C LYS A 239 -26.03 -36.50 18.13
N LEU A 240 -25.93 -35.47 18.97
CA LEU A 240 -25.98 -35.62 20.43
C LEU A 240 -27.34 -36.15 20.90
N TYR A 241 -28.43 -35.69 20.30
CA TYR A 241 -29.79 -36.17 20.61
C TYR A 241 -29.91 -37.69 20.45
N LYS A 242 -29.30 -38.24 19.39
CA LYS A 242 -29.26 -39.69 19.14
C LYS A 242 -28.43 -40.43 20.20
N THR A 243 -27.30 -39.88 20.64
CA THR A 243 -26.37 -40.56 21.56
C THR A 243 -26.72 -40.40 23.03
N GLU A 244 -27.22 -39.25 23.46
CA GLU A 244 -27.43 -38.92 24.88
C GLU A 244 -28.91 -39.01 25.30
N GLY A 245 -29.85 -38.90 24.37
CA GLY A 245 -31.29 -38.93 24.66
C GLY A 245 -31.84 -40.31 25.04
N GLY A 246 -30.99 -41.35 25.13
CA GLY A 246 -31.42 -42.75 25.27
C GLY A 246 -32.17 -43.30 24.05
N ASN A 247 -32.15 -42.55 22.94
CA ASN A 247 -32.77 -42.86 21.65
C ASN A 247 -31.69 -43.27 20.64
N ASP A 248 -30.88 -44.30 20.96
CA ASP A 248 -29.76 -44.78 20.12
C ASP A 248 -30.16 -45.13 18.67
N ILE A 249 -31.45 -45.21 18.39
CA ILE A 249 -32.03 -45.63 17.12
C ILE A 249 -32.56 -44.45 16.30
N TYR A 250 -32.99 -43.35 16.94
CA TYR A 250 -33.80 -42.33 16.25
C TYR A 250 -33.22 -40.91 16.36
N TYR A 251 -33.16 -40.23 15.21
CA TYR A 251 -32.93 -38.79 15.13
C TYR A 251 -34.15 -37.99 15.64
N PRO A 252 -34.02 -36.67 15.91
CA PRO A 252 -35.16 -35.85 16.27
C PRO A 252 -36.22 -35.83 15.15
N ARG A 253 -37.48 -35.55 15.50
CA ARG A 253 -38.55 -35.42 14.49
C ARG A 253 -38.55 -34.04 13.85
N ASP A 254 -38.19 -33.04 14.64
CA ASP A 254 -38.11 -31.63 14.24
C ASP A 254 -36.79 -31.02 14.74
N LEU A 255 -36.24 -30.02 14.03
CA LEU A 255 -35.04 -29.32 14.51
C LEU A 255 -35.29 -28.60 15.84
N LEU A 256 -36.52 -28.16 16.10
CA LEU A 256 -36.89 -27.55 17.38
C LEU A 256 -36.73 -28.49 18.57
N ASP A 257 -36.69 -29.82 18.35
CA ASP A 257 -36.47 -30.80 19.42
C ASP A 257 -35.03 -30.79 19.95
N VAL A 258 -34.08 -30.15 19.24
CA VAL A 258 -32.64 -30.18 19.57
C VAL A 258 -32.01 -28.81 19.85
N VAL A 259 -32.79 -27.73 19.84
CA VAL A 259 -32.27 -26.38 20.16
C VAL A 259 -32.27 -26.15 21.68
N ALA A 260 -31.10 -26.20 22.33
CA ALA A 260 -30.92 -25.81 23.74
C ALA A 260 -29.99 -24.58 23.90
N ALA A 261 -30.26 -23.72 24.89
CA ALA A 261 -29.69 -22.37 25.10
C ALA A 261 -28.14 -22.30 25.05
N ALA A 262 -27.48 -21.29 24.46
CA ALA A 262 -27.61 -19.83 24.65
C ALA A 262 -27.84 -18.99 23.37
N ASP A 263 -28.12 -19.62 22.23
CA ASP A 263 -28.43 -18.93 20.96
C ASP A 263 -29.80 -19.36 20.37
N GLN A 264 -30.63 -19.93 21.25
CA GLN A 264 -31.89 -20.61 20.92
C GLN A 264 -32.90 -19.69 20.24
N ALA A 265 -33.02 -18.44 20.68
CA ALA A 265 -34.04 -17.53 20.14
C ALA A 265 -33.81 -17.24 18.66
N ARG A 266 -32.54 -17.02 18.27
CA ARG A 266 -32.14 -16.73 16.90
C ARG A 266 -32.32 -17.95 16.00
N ILE A 267 -31.74 -19.10 16.39
CA ILE A 267 -31.87 -20.35 15.62
C ILE A 267 -33.34 -20.79 15.50
N SER A 268 -34.12 -20.69 16.57
CA SER A 268 -35.55 -21.04 16.53
C SER A 268 -36.34 -20.12 15.59
N ALA A 269 -36.03 -18.82 15.58
CA ALA A 269 -36.66 -17.87 14.66
C ALA A 269 -36.30 -18.21 13.20
N ALA A 270 -35.04 -18.52 12.90
CA ALA A 270 -34.61 -18.92 11.57
C ALA A 270 -35.23 -20.26 11.10
N ILE A 271 -35.36 -21.26 12.00
CA ILE A 271 -36.10 -22.50 11.71
C ILE A 271 -37.57 -22.18 11.37
N GLN A 272 -38.22 -21.32 12.16
CA GLN A 272 -39.62 -20.93 11.93
C GLN A 272 -39.80 -20.09 10.65
N ALA A 273 -38.80 -19.30 10.28
CA ALA A 273 -38.75 -18.57 9.02
C ALA A 273 -38.51 -19.48 7.82
N GLY A 274 -38.15 -20.75 8.03
CA GLY A 274 -37.92 -21.74 6.98
C GLY A 274 -36.54 -21.67 6.35
N GLU A 275 -35.56 -21.01 7.00
CA GLU A 275 -34.17 -20.94 6.52
C GLU A 275 -33.47 -22.31 6.57
N TYR A 276 -34.00 -23.22 7.39
CA TYR A 276 -33.46 -24.54 7.65
C TYR A 276 -34.47 -25.63 7.27
N GLY A 277 -34.16 -26.42 6.25
CA GLY A 277 -34.96 -27.57 5.84
C GLY A 277 -34.55 -28.82 6.61
N TYR A 278 -35.48 -29.49 7.28
CA TYR A 278 -35.19 -30.77 7.94
C TYR A 278 -36.25 -31.81 7.64
N ARG A 279 -35.80 -33.02 7.33
CA ARG A 279 -36.68 -34.16 7.16
C ARG A 279 -36.04 -35.42 7.70
N GLN A 280 -36.73 -36.03 8.64
CA GLN A 280 -36.44 -37.38 9.09
C GLN A 280 -37.04 -38.42 8.13
N ASP A 281 -36.38 -39.56 7.94
CA ASP A 281 -36.99 -40.68 7.20
C ASP A 281 -38.11 -41.35 8.02
N PRO A 282 -39.02 -42.12 7.39
CA PRO A 282 -40.13 -42.76 8.10
C PRO A 282 -39.70 -43.71 9.23
N GLY A 283 -38.51 -44.30 9.14
CA GLY A 283 -37.95 -45.18 10.17
C GLY A 283 -37.22 -44.43 11.27
N GLY A 284 -36.99 -43.13 11.13
CA GLY A 284 -36.28 -42.27 12.07
C GLY A 284 -34.77 -42.51 12.18
N THR A 285 -34.24 -43.45 11.40
CA THR A 285 -32.84 -43.89 11.42
C THR A 285 -31.90 -43.02 10.59
N SER A 286 -32.45 -42.08 9.82
CA SER A 286 -31.74 -41.18 8.91
C SER A 286 -32.42 -39.81 8.83
N PHE A 287 -31.69 -38.81 8.39
CA PHE A 287 -32.21 -37.46 8.19
C PHE A 287 -31.60 -36.80 6.95
N VAL A 288 -32.29 -35.78 6.44
CA VAL A 288 -31.77 -34.81 5.48
C VAL A 288 -31.95 -33.43 6.10
N PHE A 289 -30.84 -32.69 6.22
CA PHE A 289 -30.81 -31.31 6.69
C PHE A 289 -30.30 -30.42 5.57
N ASN A 290 -30.98 -29.33 5.27
CA ASN A 290 -30.68 -28.43 4.17
C ASN A 290 -30.56 -27.00 4.68
N VAL A 291 -29.59 -26.27 4.16
CA VAL A 291 -29.42 -24.82 4.38
C VAL A 291 -29.18 -24.16 3.02
N GLN A 292 -29.76 -22.99 2.84
CA GLN A 292 -29.55 -22.19 1.65
C GLN A 292 -28.56 -21.07 1.97
N LEU A 293 -27.45 -21.03 1.24
CA LEU A 293 -26.48 -19.94 1.30
C LEU A 293 -26.83 -18.89 0.25
N GLU A 294 -26.68 -17.63 0.60
CA GLU A 294 -26.91 -16.47 -0.26
C GLU A 294 -25.73 -16.19 -1.21
N THR A 295 -24.53 -16.58 -0.80
CA THR A 295 -23.27 -16.28 -1.50
C THR A 295 -22.59 -17.55 -2.01
N GLU A 296 -22.02 -17.46 -3.22
CA GLU A 296 -21.25 -18.56 -3.83
C GLU A 296 -19.93 -18.80 -3.09
N VAL A 297 -19.32 -17.73 -2.59
CA VAL A 297 -18.09 -17.74 -1.79
C VAL A 297 -18.26 -18.63 -0.53
N ALA A 298 -19.35 -18.44 0.22
CA ALA A 298 -19.63 -19.28 1.39
C ALA A 298 -19.78 -20.76 1.00
N ALA A 299 -20.46 -21.04 -0.11
CA ALA A 299 -20.65 -22.40 -0.59
C ALA A 299 -19.34 -23.06 -1.02
N ARG A 300 -18.45 -22.32 -1.70
CA ARG A 300 -17.12 -22.79 -2.11
C ARG A 300 -16.21 -23.06 -0.92
N LYS A 301 -16.08 -22.12 0.02
CA LYS A 301 -15.26 -22.31 1.23
C LYS A 301 -15.73 -23.50 2.05
N TYR A 302 -17.04 -23.68 2.15
CA TYR A 302 -17.61 -24.87 2.78
C TYR A 302 -17.22 -26.17 2.04
N ALA A 303 -17.24 -26.15 0.69
CA ALA A 303 -16.84 -27.29 -0.14
C ALA A 303 -15.35 -27.63 0.00
N GLU A 304 -14.49 -26.64 0.18
CA GLU A 304 -13.04 -26.84 0.31
C GLU A 304 -12.67 -27.44 1.68
N THR A 305 -13.37 -27.02 2.73
CA THR A 305 -13.15 -27.51 4.11
C THR A 305 -13.75 -28.89 4.36
N GLN A 306 -14.67 -29.36 3.51
CA GLN A 306 -15.34 -30.64 3.67
C GLN A 306 -15.13 -31.50 2.42
N ALA A 307 -14.67 -32.74 2.57
CA ALA A 307 -14.66 -33.72 1.46
C ALA A 307 -16.07 -34.17 1.00
N GLY A 308 -17.10 -33.33 1.18
CA GLY A 308 -18.51 -33.60 0.93
C GLY A 308 -19.00 -33.08 -0.42
N THR A 309 -20.17 -33.58 -0.85
CA THR A 309 -20.76 -33.26 -2.16
C THR A 309 -21.59 -31.98 -2.11
N VAL A 310 -21.13 -30.91 -2.77
CA VAL A 310 -21.97 -29.73 -3.05
C VAL A 310 -22.86 -30.04 -4.25
N VAL A 311 -24.17 -29.86 -4.09
CA VAL A 311 -25.14 -30.03 -5.19
C VAL A 311 -25.61 -28.64 -5.62
N PRO A 312 -25.11 -28.09 -6.73
CA PRO A 312 -25.65 -26.83 -7.24
C PRO A 312 -27.15 -27.00 -7.51
N LEU A 313 -27.98 -26.09 -6.98
CA LEU A 313 -29.40 -26.04 -7.29
C LEU A 313 -29.53 -25.86 -8.81
N ALA A 314 -30.01 -26.89 -9.51
CA ALA A 314 -30.41 -26.73 -10.90
C ALA A 314 -31.40 -25.57 -10.94
N THR A 315 -31.08 -24.51 -11.68
CA THR A 315 -31.97 -23.36 -11.87
C THR A 315 -33.37 -23.91 -12.17
N PRO A 316 -34.40 -23.52 -11.40
CA PRO A 316 -35.70 -24.11 -11.55
C PRO A 316 -36.15 -23.83 -12.99
N HIS A 317 -36.22 -24.89 -13.81
CA HIS A 317 -36.86 -24.79 -15.11
C HIS A 317 -38.26 -24.26 -14.87
N ALA A 318 -38.51 -23.05 -15.39
CA ALA A 318 -39.78 -22.35 -15.32
C ALA A 318 -40.90 -23.21 -15.93
N HIS A 319 -41.53 -24.06 -15.14
CA HIS A 319 -42.76 -24.75 -15.49
C HIS A 319 -43.68 -24.91 -14.27
N ALA A 320 -44.49 -23.88 -14.05
CA ALA A 320 -45.90 -24.05 -13.72
C ALA A 320 -46.70 -23.02 -14.56
N PRO A 321 -47.59 -23.45 -15.46
CA PRO A 321 -48.55 -22.53 -16.07
C PRO A 321 -49.65 -22.20 -15.05
N ASP A 322 -50.19 -20.99 -15.15
CA ASP A 322 -51.48 -20.54 -14.58
C ASP A 322 -51.50 -19.81 -13.23
N THR A 323 -50.60 -18.84 -13.01
CA THR A 323 -50.89 -17.73 -12.07
C THR A 323 -50.73 -16.37 -12.77
N PRO A 324 -51.79 -15.55 -12.89
CA PRO A 324 -51.68 -14.21 -13.47
C PRO A 324 -50.84 -13.29 -12.56
N ALA A 325 -49.81 -12.70 -13.14
CA ALA A 325 -48.91 -11.76 -12.48
C ALA A 325 -49.51 -10.35 -12.46
N ASP A 326 -49.95 -9.91 -11.29
CA ASP A 326 -50.09 -8.49 -10.95
C ASP A 326 -49.08 -8.22 -9.84
N HIS A 327 -47.83 -7.92 -10.23
CA HIS A 327 -46.81 -7.13 -9.52
C HIS A 327 -45.46 -7.44 -10.20
N PRO A 328 -44.88 -6.51 -10.99
CA PRO A 328 -43.51 -6.67 -11.47
C PRO A 328 -42.58 -6.46 -10.27
N HIS A 329 -42.08 -7.55 -9.70
CA HIS A 329 -40.86 -7.50 -8.90
C HIS A 329 -39.69 -7.36 -9.88
N GLU A 330 -38.90 -6.29 -9.70
CA GLU A 330 -37.61 -6.18 -10.40
C GLU A 330 -36.74 -7.39 -10.06
N PRO A 331 -36.04 -7.97 -11.05
CA PRO A 331 -35.10 -9.05 -10.79
C PRO A 331 -33.95 -8.53 -9.92
N VAL A 332 -33.81 -9.09 -8.71
CA VAL A 332 -32.65 -8.88 -7.86
C VAL A 332 -31.45 -9.54 -8.55
N LEU A 333 -30.45 -8.73 -8.91
CA LEU A 333 -29.18 -9.17 -9.46
C LEU A 333 -28.39 -9.86 -8.34
N GLY A 334 -28.39 -11.18 -8.32
CA GLY A 334 -27.56 -11.99 -7.42
C GLY A 334 -27.40 -13.42 -7.96
N PRO A 335 -26.31 -14.13 -7.63
CA PRO A 335 -26.13 -15.53 -8.00
C PRO A 335 -27.27 -16.39 -7.45
N ALA A 336 -27.58 -17.49 -8.13
CA ALA A 336 -28.61 -18.41 -7.65
C ALA A 336 -28.17 -18.96 -6.29
N PRO A 337 -29.02 -18.90 -5.25
CA PRO A 337 -28.65 -19.35 -3.92
C PRO A 337 -28.29 -20.83 -3.92
N THR A 338 -27.24 -21.21 -3.19
CA THR A 338 -26.71 -22.59 -3.19
C THR A 338 -27.29 -23.39 -2.03
N LEU A 339 -27.79 -24.59 -2.30
CA LEU A 339 -28.34 -25.49 -1.28
C LEU A 339 -27.25 -26.46 -0.81
N LEU A 340 -26.92 -26.41 0.47
CA LEU A 340 -26.13 -27.45 1.11
C LEU A 340 -27.06 -28.51 1.71
N SER A 341 -26.71 -29.79 1.55
CA SER A 341 -27.48 -30.93 2.06
C SER A 341 -26.61 -31.85 2.90
N PHE A 342 -27.10 -32.17 4.09
CA PHE A 342 -26.42 -32.98 5.11
C PHE A 342 -27.26 -34.21 5.44
N THR A 343 -26.59 -35.33 5.70
CA THR A 343 -27.24 -36.60 6.07
C THR A 343 -26.61 -37.17 7.33
N GLN A 344 -27.09 -38.33 7.81
CA GLN A 344 -26.45 -39.00 8.95
C GLN A 344 -24.99 -39.38 8.73
N GLU A 345 -24.57 -39.52 7.47
CA GLU A 345 -23.20 -39.89 7.10
C GLU A 345 -22.28 -38.66 6.99
N SER A 346 -22.84 -37.45 6.98
CA SER A 346 -22.05 -36.22 6.98
C SER A 346 -21.28 -36.10 8.29
N ASP A 347 -19.99 -35.83 8.22
CA ASP A 347 -19.18 -35.48 9.38
C ASP A 347 -19.65 -34.16 10.01
N LEU A 348 -19.21 -33.87 11.25
CA LEU A 348 -19.45 -32.54 11.78
C LEU A 348 -18.61 -31.57 10.96
N PRO A 349 -19.20 -30.49 10.43
CA PRO A 349 -18.41 -29.52 9.68
C PRO A 349 -17.31 -28.99 10.59
N LEU A 350 -16.09 -28.93 10.05
CA LEU A 350 -15.04 -28.08 10.59
C LEU A 350 -15.59 -26.66 10.58
N VAL A 351 -15.25 -25.86 11.59
CA VAL A 351 -15.67 -24.46 11.65
C VAL A 351 -15.16 -23.78 10.38
N VAL A 352 -16.09 -23.32 9.54
CA VAL A 352 -15.78 -22.57 8.33
C VAL A 352 -15.76 -21.10 8.74
N TYR A 353 -14.61 -20.47 8.54
CA TYR A 353 -14.45 -19.03 8.73
C TYR A 353 -14.54 -18.35 7.37
N LEU A 354 -15.59 -17.57 7.18
CA LEU A 354 -15.73 -16.59 6.13
C LEU A 354 -15.17 -15.28 6.67
N ASP A 355 -14.12 -14.81 6.02
CA ASP A 355 -13.51 -13.52 6.29
C ASP A 355 -14.31 -12.43 5.55
N GLU A 356 -14.40 -11.23 6.10
CA GLU A 356 -15.04 -10.11 5.40
C GLU A 356 -14.31 -9.80 4.08
N SER A 357 -13.00 -10.06 4.03
CA SER A 357 -12.20 -9.98 2.79
C SER A 357 -12.65 -10.96 1.70
N ASP A 358 -13.42 -12.01 2.03
CA ASP A 358 -13.98 -12.90 1.03
C ASP A 358 -15.17 -12.27 0.29
N ALA A 359 -15.83 -11.24 0.85
CA ALA A 359 -16.94 -10.54 0.21
C ALA A 359 -16.44 -9.52 -0.83
N SER A 360 -15.27 -8.94 -0.59
CA SER A 360 -14.58 -8.07 -1.53
C SER A 360 -13.08 -8.20 -1.31
N PRO A 361 -12.34 -8.79 -2.26
CA PRO A 361 -10.89 -8.90 -2.18
C PRO A 361 -10.21 -7.54 -2.35
N LEU A 362 -10.93 -6.53 -2.85
CA LEU A 362 -10.45 -5.17 -2.79
C LEU A 362 -10.66 -4.64 -1.37
N PRO A 363 -9.57 -4.27 -0.65
CA PRO A 363 -9.67 -3.68 0.67
C PRO A 363 -10.27 -2.26 0.65
N LEU A 364 -10.90 -1.83 -0.44
CA LEU A 364 -11.41 -0.46 -0.64
C LEU A 364 -12.46 -0.03 0.40
N ASP A 365 -13.07 -0.97 1.13
CA ASP A 365 -13.72 -0.66 2.41
C ASP A 365 -12.70 -0.54 3.56
N LEU A 366 -11.64 0.29 3.36
CA LEU A 366 -10.59 0.58 4.36
C LEU A 366 -11.14 1.32 5.60
N GLY A 367 -12.43 1.23 5.88
CA GLY A 367 -13.09 2.16 6.78
C GLY A 367 -12.88 3.60 6.32
N LEU A 368 -13.01 3.87 5.01
CA LEU A 368 -12.91 5.24 4.47
C LEU A 368 -13.83 6.21 5.24
N GLY A 369 -14.99 5.72 5.67
CA GLY A 369 -15.88 6.45 6.58
C GLY A 369 -15.24 6.86 7.92
N GLN A 370 -14.42 5.99 8.52
CA GLN A 370 -13.64 6.29 9.72
C GLN A 370 -12.47 7.23 9.40
N ILE A 371 -11.79 7.03 8.27
CA ILE A 371 -10.70 7.91 7.82
C ILE A 371 -11.18 9.36 7.68
N TYR A 372 -12.37 9.58 7.09
CA TYR A 372 -12.94 10.94 7.00
C TYR A 372 -13.24 11.56 8.37
N GLN A 373 -13.48 10.77 9.41
CA GLN A 373 -13.68 11.31 10.77
C GLN A 373 -12.36 11.83 11.36
N LEU A 374 -11.24 11.17 11.03
CA LEU A 374 -9.91 11.50 11.55
C LEU A 374 -9.23 12.66 10.80
N ILE A 375 -9.50 12.82 9.50
CA ILE A 375 -8.90 13.88 8.69
C ILE A 375 -9.55 15.24 9.00
N PRO A 376 -8.79 16.30 9.34
CA PRO A 376 -9.34 17.64 9.57
C PRO A 376 -9.89 18.30 8.30
N LEU A 377 -10.66 19.38 8.45
CA LEU A 377 -11.32 20.05 7.32
C LEU A 377 -10.33 20.77 6.39
N THR A 378 -9.17 21.16 6.92
CA THR A 378 -8.03 21.67 6.17
C THR A 378 -6.86 20.73 6.42
N PHE A 379 -6.74 19.74 5.53
CA PHE A 379 -5.65 18.79 5.49
C PHE A 379 -4.95 18.93 4.14
N ASP A 380 -3.69 19.39 4.16
CA ASP A 380 -2.83 19.45 2.99
C ASP A 380 -1.49 18.76 3.34
N LEU A 381 -1.21 17.62 2.75
CA LEU A 381 0.05 16.90 2.84
C LEU A 381 0.76 16.99 1.50
N ASN A 382 2.01 17.43 1.48
CA ASN A 382 2.86 17.34 0.29
C ASN A 382 4.15 16.66 0.70
N PHE A 383 4.52 15.61 -0.01
CA PHE A 383 5.75 14.86 0.16
C PHE A 383 6.45 14.80 -1.19
N GLY A 384 7.76 14.98 -1.18
CA GLY A 384 8.62 14.89 -2.34
C GLY A 384 9.86 14.10 -2.00
N MET A 385 10.20 13.15 -2.83
CA MET A 385 11.47 12.45 -2.83
C MET A 385 12.10 12.68 -4.20
N THR A 386 13.38 13.04 -4.22
CA THR A 386 14.19 13.01 -5.44
C THR A 386 15.39 12.13 -5.17
N GLY A 387 15.89 11.41 -6.16
CA GLY A 387 17.06 10.60 -5.95
C GLY A 387 17.77 10.24 -7.23
N LYS A 388 18.95 9.64 -7.05
CA LYS A 388 19.80 9.14 -8.12
C LYS A 388 20.45 7.84 -7.67
N THR A 389 20.59 6.91 -8.59
CA THR A 389 21.28 5.64 -8.37
C THR A 389 22.46 5.53 -9.31
N ALA A 390 23.53 4.92 -8.81
CA ALA A 390 24.69 4.52 -9.59
C ALA A 390 24.96 3.04 -9.31
N ALA A 391 24.89 2.20 -10.35
CA ALA A 391 25.47 0.87 -10.27
C ALA A 391 26.99 1.01 -10.14
N THR A 392 27.59 0.32 -9.18
CA THR A 392 29.05 0.21 -9.07
C THR A 392 29.53 -1.04 -9.82
N ASP A 393 30.83 -1.11 -10.09
CA ASP A 393 31.45 -2.32 -10.68
C ASP A 393 31.43 -3.54 -9.73
N THR A 394 30.90 -3.41 -8.51
CA THR A 394 30.97 -4.41 -7.42
C THR A 394 29.61 -4.98 -7.01
N ASP A 395 28.61 -4.93 -7.89
CA ASP A 395 27.23 -5.37 -7.61
C ASP A 395 26.57 -4.64 -6.42
N THR A 396 27.13 -3.50 -6.00
CA THR A 396 26.53 -2.65 -4.96
C THR A 396 25.83 -1.46 -5.61
N VAL A 397 24.65 -1.10 -5.10
CA VAL A 397 23.94 0.10 -5.55
C VAL A 397 24.33 1.26 -4.64
N SER A 398 24.96 2.29 -5.21
CA SER A 398 25.07 3.58 -4.53
C SER A 398 23.83 4.41 -4.81
N ALA A 399 23.28 5.04 -3.78
CA ALA A 399 22.07 5.86 -3.92
C ALA A 399 22.19 7.17 -3.14
N GLU A 400 21.57 8.23 -3.65
CA GLU A 400 21.41 9.50 -2.96
C GLU A 400 19.96 9.96 -3.12
N PHE A 401 19.30 10.28 -2.01
CA PHE A 401 17.92 10.72 -1.94
C PHE A 401 17.86 12.07 -1.23
N SER A 402 16.96 12.94 -1.67
CA SER A 402 16.53 14.13 -0.95
C SER A 402 15.03 14.04 -0.71
N LEU A 403 14.65 14.08 0.55
CA LEU A 403 13.27 14.02 1.03
C LEU A 403 12.83 15.42 1.45
N ASN A 404 11.60 15.78 1.12
CA ASN A 404 10.95 16.98 1.61
C ASN A 404 9.47 16.68 1.87
N GLY A 405 8.92 17.31 2.90
CA GLY A 405 7.56 17.10 3.34
C GLY A 405 6.99 18.38 3.94
N SER A 406 5.71 18.63 3.71
CA SER A 406 4.95 19.63 4.43
C SER A 406 3.57 19.08 4.77
N LEU A 407 3.14 19.34 6.00
CA LEU A 407 1.84 18.95 6.52
C LEU A 407 1.16 20.19 7.08
N LYS A 408 -0.04 20.48 6.59
CA LYS A 408 -0.86 21.58 7.06
C LYS A 408 -2.15 21.04 7.68
N LEU A 409 -2.33 21.36 8.96
CA LEU A 409 -3.47 20.96 9.78
C LEU A 409 -4.05 22.18 10.47
N ASP A 410 -5.31 22.53 10.18
CA ASP A 410 -6.09 23.55 10.90
C ASP A 410 -5.33 24.88 11.15
N GLY A 411 -4.52 25.31 10.18
CA GLY A 411 -3.75 26.56 10.21
C GLY A 411 -2.31 26.44 10.73
N ALA A 412 -1.90 25.29 11.26
CA ALA A 412 -0.50 24.98 11.54
C ALA A 412 0.16 24.34 10.31
N THR A 413 1.41 24.69 10.04
CA THR A 413 2.22 24.08 8.98
C THR A 413 3.50 23.51 9.59
N PHE A 414 3.76 22.23 9.31
CA PHE A 414 4.97 21.52 9.68
C PHE A 414 5.72 21.21 8.39
N SER A 415 7.00 21.59 8.29
CA SER A 415 7.85 21.28 7.13
C SER A 415 9.10 20.55 7.59
N GLY A 416 9.48 19.52 6.83
CA GLY A 416 10.69 18.76 7.05
C GLY A 416 11.41 18.51 5.74
N SER A 417 12.73 18.45 5.77
CA SER A 417 13.53 17.96 4.66
C SER A 417 14.82 17.32 5.14
N GLY A 418 15.34 16.39 4.36
CA GLY A 418 16.58 15.70 4.66
C GLY A 418 17.18 15.04 3.43
N ASP A 419 18.45 14.65 3.54
CA ASP A 419 19.17 13.92 2.51
C ASP A 419 19.61 12.56 3.06
N ILE A 420 19.62 11.54 2.21
CA ILE A 420 20.09 10.18 2.51
C ILE A 420 21.11 9.80 1.44
N LYS A 421 22.23 9.18 1.83
CA LYS A 421 23.14 8.53 0.89
C LYS A 421 23.40 7.11 1.35
N ILE A 422 23.50 6.19 0.41
CA ILE A 422 23.87 4.80 0.62
C ILE A 422 25.11 4.52 -0.23
N LEU A 423 26.20 4.10 0.41
CA LEU A 423 27.49 3.84 -0.23
C LEU A 423 28.13 2.62 0.42
N ASP A 424 28.40 1.56 -0.35
CA ASP A 424 29.06 0.34 0.14
C ASP A 424 28.45 -0.21 1.46
N GLN A 425 27.12 -0.13 1.58
CA GLN A 425 26.28 -0.47 2.76
C GLN A 425 26.23 0.56 3.91
N ASP A 426 27.09 1.57 3.91
CA ASP A 426 27.00 2.67 4.86
C ASP A 426 25.85 3.61 4.48
N VAL A 427 25.12 4.08 5.50
CA VAL A 427 24.06 5.08 5.34
C VAL A 427 24.53 6.41 5.91
N TYR A 428 24.32 7.48 5.15
CA TYR A 428 24.55 8.84 5.59
C TYR A 428 23.23 9.60 5.59
N LEU A 429 22.86 10.18 6.72
CA LEU A 429 21.62 10.96 6.87
C LEU A 429 21.96 12.42 7.12
N LYS A 430 21.18 13.35 6.60
CA LYS A 430 21.32 14.77 6.92
C LYS A 430 19.96 15.41 7.08
N VAL A 431 19.69 15.94 8.26
CA VAL A 431 18.46 16.70 8.52
C VAL A 431 18.65 18.13 8.04
N ASN A 432 17.92 18.56 7.01
CA ASN A 432 18.02 19.90 6.45
C ASN A 432 17.08 20.87 7.15
N GLU A 433 15.84 20.44 7.36
CA GLU A 433 14.79 21.21 8.04
C GLU A 433 13.94 20.22 8.84
N PHE A 434 13.62 20.57 10.08
CA PHE A 434 12.69 19.81 10.91
C PHE A 434 12.10 20.78 11.94
N PRO A 435 10.79 20.72 12.23
CA PRO A 435 10.22 21.56 13.26
C PRO A 435 10.70 21.09 14.63
N SER A 436 11.05 22.01 15.52
CA SER A 436 11.31 21.64 16.92
C SER A 436 10.00 21.15 17.54
N LEU A 437 9.98 19.86 17.90
CA LEU A 437 8.91 19.27 18.70
C LEU A 437 9.42 19.35 20.14
N GLY A 438 8.71 19.96 21.08
CA GLY A 438 9.25 20.34 22.40
C GLY A 438 9.85 19.21 23.29
N PHE A 439 9.88 17.98 22.81
CA PHE A 439 10.50 16.78 23.41
C PHE A 439 11.66 16.20 22.57
N PHE A 440 11.95 16.77 21.40
CA PHE A 440 12.93 16.26 20.42
C PHE A 440 13.53 17.43 19.62
N ASP A 441 14.85 17.66 19.77
CA ASP A 441 15.55 18.75 19.08
C ASP A 441 16.45 18.25 17.94
N ALA A 442 15.85 17.77 16.85
CA ALA A 442 16.59 17.52 15.60
C ALA A 442 17.27 18.78 15.03
N GLY A 443 16.93 19.98 15.53
CA GLY A 443 17.66 21.20 15.23
C GLY A 443 19.14 21.13 15.61
N ALA A 444 19.50 20.31 16.60
CA ALA A 444 20.87 20.14 17.09
C ALA A 444 21.82 19.50 16.05
N VAL A 445 21.29 18.66 15.15
CA VAL A 445 22.04 18.00 14.06
C VAL A 445 21.78 18.62 12.68
N LYS A 446 21.10 19.77 12.64
CA LYS A 446 20.67 20.41 11.39
C LYS A 446 21.86 20.72 10.48
N GLY A 447 21.80 20.21 9.26
CA GLY A 447 22.80 20.41 8.20
C GLY A 447 24.04 19.53 8.34
N GLN A 448 24.13 18.68 9.35
CA GLN A 448 25.25 17.76 9.55
C GLN A 448 24.92 16.39 8.92
N TRP A 449 25.93 15.75 8.34
CA TRP A 449 25.81 14.37 7.91
C TRP A 449 26.10 13.44 9.08
N ILE A 450 25.19 12.52 9.33
CA ILE A 450 25.28 11.45 10.32
C ILE A 450 25.67 10.20 9.56
N HIS A 451 26.79 9.59 9.91
CA HIS A 451 27.26 8.33 9.35
C HIS A 451 26.79 7.19 10.23
N ILE A 452 26.05 6.27 9.61
CA ILE A 452 25.58 5.03 10.20
C ILE A 452 26.30 3.91 9.43
N PRO A 453 27.32 3.27 10.02
CA PRO A 453 28.02 2.18 9.37
C PRO A 453 27.08 0.99 9.19
N ALA A 454 27.36 0.13 8.21
CA ALA A 454 26.56 -1.06 7.92
C ALA A 454 26.31 -1.94 9.17
N ASP A 455 27.31 -2.07 10.04
CA ASP A 455 27.24 -2.86 11.28
C ASP A 455 26.18 -2.33 12.27
N ASP A 456 25.88 -1.02 12.23
CA ASP A 456 24.91 -0.37 13.12
C ASP A 456 23.46 -0.52 12.60
N LEU A 457 23.26 -0.57 11.28
CA LEU A 457 21.93 -0.73 10.67
C LEU A 457 21.32 -2.11 10.95
N ARG A 458 22.16 -3.15 10.95
CA ARG A 458 21.75 -4.54 11.21
C ARG A 458 21.25 -4.74 12.64
N TYR A 459 21.65 -3.85 13.54
CA TYR A 459 21.32 -3.94 14.96
C TYR A 459 19.85 -3.60 15.26
N GLU A 460 19.25 -2.68 14.51
CA GLU A 460 17.88 -2.18 14.79
C GLU A 460 16.76 -2.99 14.11
N GLY A 461 17.03 -4.24 13.72
CA GLY A 461 16.03 -5.09 13.08
C GLY A 461 15.78 -4.79 11.60
N PHE A 462 16.60 -3.95 10.97
CA PHE A 462 16.59 -3.73 9.51
C PHE A 462 17.38 -4.80 8.72
N ASP A 463 17.94 -5.80 9.41
CA ASP A 463 18.91 -6.77 8.87
C ASP A 463 18.30 -7.72 7.84
N SER A 464 17.06 -8.20 8.07
CA SER A 464 16.38 -9.05 7.09
C SER A 464 16.15 -8.31 5.79
N ASP A 465 15.82 -7.04 5.86
CA ASP A 465 15.20 -6.35 4.74
C ASP A 465 16.23 -5.77 3.78
N ILE A 466 17.47 -5.48 4.20
CA ILE A 466 18.47 -4.86 3.30
C ILE A 466 19.06 -5.88 2.32
N ASP A 467 19.55 -7.02 2.82
CA ASP A 467 20.13 -8.05 1.95
C ASP A 467 19.03 -8.73 1.10
N GLU A 468 17.82 -8.88 1.66
CA GLU A 468 16.61 -9.31 0.94
C GLU A 468 16.15 -8.26 -0.06
N PHE A 469 16.21 -6.96 0.25
CA PHE A 469 15.95 -5.88 -0.70
C PHE A 469 16.96 -5.87 -1.85
N GLN A 470 18.24 -6.17 -1.60
CA GLN A 470 19.25 -6.26 -2.66
C GLN A 470 19.05 -7.48 -3.56
N GLN A 471 18.80 -8.66 -2.99
CA GLN A 471 18.54 -9.88 -3.78
C GLN A 471 17.19 -9.82 -4.50
N SER A 472 16.17 -9.28 -3.84
CA SER A 472 14.87 -9.04 -4.46
C SER A 472 14.98 -8.00 -5.54
N THR A 473 15.78 -6.93 -5.43
CA THR A 473 15.86 -5.91 -6.49
C THR A 473 16.37 -6.45 -7.82
N GLU A 474 17.37 -7.32 -7.86
CA GLU A 474 17.82 -7.92 -9.14
C GLU A 474 16.74 -8.80 -9.78
N THR A 475 16.20 -9.75 -9.02
CA THR A 475 15.16 -10.68 -9.51
C THR A 475 13.87 -9.92 -9.85
N SER A 476 13.50 -8.95 -9.02
CA SER A 476 12.31 -8.12 -9.19
C SER A 476 12.41 -7.24 -10.42
N VAL A 477 13.59 -6.69 -10.76
CA VAL A 477 13.72 -5.84 -11.96
C VAL A 477 13.38 -6.62 -13.22
N ASP A 478 13.87 -7.86 -13.37
CA ASP A 478 13.54 -8.68 -14.53
C ASP A 478 12.09 -9.17 -14.51
N GLN A 479 11.54 -9.50 -13.33
CA GLN A 479 10.11 -9.79 -13.18
C GLN A 479 9.24 -8.58 -13.55
N TYR A 480 9.58 -7.36 -13.11
CA TYR A 480 8.87 -6.13 -13.47
C TYR A 480 8.93 -5.87 -14.98
N LYS A 481 10.07 -6.15 -15.65
CA LYS A 481 10.15 -6.05 -17.12
C LYS A 481 9.19 -7.01 -17.80
N GLU A 482 9.09 -8.26 -17.33
CA GLU A 482 8.16 -9.24 -17.89
C GLU A 482 6.70 -8.87 -17.59
N ILE A 483 6.39 -8.32 -16.41
CA ILE A 483 5.05 -7.79 -16.07
C ILE A 483 4.68 -6.62 -16.99
N LEU A 484 5.60 -5.68 -17.23
CA LEU A 484 5.36 -4.55 -18.13
C LEU A 484 5.15 -5.01 -19.58
N LYS A 485 5.93 -6.01 -20.02
CA LYS A 485 5.76 -6.64 -21.33
C LYS A 485 4.41 -7.36 -21.45
N LEU A 486 3.99 -8.08 -20.41
CA LEU A 486 2.69 -8.71 -20.35
C LEU A 486 1.55 -7.67 -20.40
N ALA A 487 1.68 -6.56 -19.68
CA ALA A 487 0.72 -5.47 -19.72
C ALA A 487 0.59 -4.89 -21.14
N HIS A 488 1.71 -4.77 -21.85
CA HIS A 488 1.73 -4.35 -23.24
C HIS A 488 1.07 -5.38 -24.18
N GLU A 489 1.42 -6.67 -24.06
CA GLU A 489 0.88 -7.76 -24.90
C GLU A 489 -0.65 -7.91 -24.77
N LEU A 490 -1.20 -7.54 -23.61
CA LEU A 490 -2.63 -7.60 -23.32
C LEU A 490 -3.35 -6.26 -23.54
N ASP A 491 -2.70 -5.25 -24.10
CA ASP A 491 -3.27 -3.91 -24.29
C ASP A 491 -3.87 -3.32 -23.00
N MET A 492 -3.20 -3.53 -21.86
CA MET A 492 -3.69 -3.10 -20.54
C MET A 492 -3.82 -1.59 -20.40
N ILE A 493 -3.03 -0.83 -21.17
CA ILE A 493 -3.04 0.64 -21.16
C ILE A 493 -3.73 1.15 -22.43
N ARG A 494 -4.70 2.03 -22.24
CA ARG A 494 -5.45 2.68 -23.31
C ARG A 494 -5.17 4.16 -23.32
N VAL A 495 -4.96 4.74 -24.49
CA VAL A 495 -4.90 6.20 -24.63
C VAL A 495 -6.33 6.75 -24.71
N VAL A 496 -6.71 7.53 -23.70
CA VAL A 496 -8.00 8.23 -23.63
C VAL A 496 -7.94 9.52 -24.43
N GLN A 497 -6.86 10.28 -24.25
CA GLN A 497 -6.67 11.57 -24.88
C GLN A 497 -5.21 11.77 -25.31
N GLU A 498 -5.03 12.23 -26.55
CA GLU A 498 -3.74 12.69 -27.05
C GLU A 498 -3.65 14.21 -26.90
N PHE A 499 -2.65 14.69 -26.15
CA PHE A 499 -2.38 16.12 -26.03
C PHE A 499 -1.36 16.57 -27.09
N PRO A 500 -1.32 17.88 -27.42
CA PRO A 500 -0.25 18.43 -28.24
C PRO A 500 1.12 18.13 -27.64
N ILE A 501 2.12 17.91 -28.50
CA ILE A 501 3.51 17.72 -28.07
C ILE A 501 3.91 18.86 -27.12
N GLU A 502 4.29 18.49 -25.91
CA GLU A 502 4.68 19.43 -24.88
C GLU A 502 6.20 19.63 -24.91
N LYS A 503 6.64 20.87 -24.72
CA LYS A 503 8.05 21.19 -24.58
C LYS A 503 8.38 21.52 -23.14
N ILE A 504 9.02 20.59 -22.46
CA ILE A 504 9.51 20.77 -21.09
C ILE A 504 11.01 21.04 -21.21
N GLU A 505 11.41 22.25 -20.83
CA GLU A 505 12.77 22.77 -21.00
C GLU A 505 13.29 22.72 -22.45
N ARG A 506 14.15 21.75 -22.78
CA ARG A 506 14.81 21.60 -24.08
C ARG A 506 14.29 20.42 -24.89
N ASP A 507 13.51 19.54 -24.27
CA ASP A 507 13.02 18.31 -24.88
C ASP A 507 11.54 18.40 -25.21
N GLU A 508 11.14 17.56 -26.17
CA GLU A 508 9.78 17.46 -26.68
C GLU A 508 9.21 16.11 -26.27
N PHE A 509 7.97 16.12 -25.77
CA PHE A 509 7.31 14.95 -25.19
C PHE A 509 5.98 14.69 -25.88
N TYR A 510 5.71 13.42 -26.16
CA TYR A 510 4.34 12.97 -26.34
C TYR A 510 3.67 13.00 -24.96
N HIS A 511 2.46 13.56 -24.88
CA HIS A 511 1.69 13.67 -23.65
C HIS A 511 0.32 13.02 -23.87
N TYR A 512 0.01 12.03 -23.04
CA TYR A 512 -1.21 11.22 -23.14
C TYR A 512 -1.92 11.16 -21.80
N GLU A 513 -3.24 11.25 -21.84
CA GLU A 513 -4.11 10.71 -20.79
C GLU A 513 -4.33 9.22 -21.08
N ILE A 514 -4.14 8.39 -20.07
CA ILE A 514 -4.27 6.94 -20.17
C ILE A 514 -5.30 6.38 -19.18
N ASP A 515 -5.85 5.23 -19.52
CA ASP A 515 -6.76 4.45 -18.68
C ASP A 515 -6.33 2.98 -18.71
N LEU A 516 -6.76 2.19 -17.71
CA LEU A 516 -6.58 0.75 -17.74
C LEU A 516 -7.70 0.09 -18.55
N ALA A 517 -7.43 -1.08 -19.11
CA ALA A 517 -8.43 -1.91 -19.76
C ALA A 517 -9.05 -2.88 -18.74
N PRO A 518 -10.17 -2.55 -18.07
CA PRO A 518 -10.70 -3.35 -16.96
C PRO A 518 -11.06 -4.77 -17.40
N GLU A 519 -11.46 -4.97 -18.65
CA GLU A 519 -11.80 -6.30 -19.16
C GLU A 519 -10.57 -7.19 -19.43
N GLN A 520 -9.36 -6.61 -19.49
CA GLN A 520 -8.10 -7.35 -19.60
C GLN A 520 -7.51 -7.66 -18.23
N LEU A 521 -7.90 -6.92 -17.18
CA LEU A 521 -7.33 -7.04 -15.85
C LEU A 521 -7.40 -8.47 -15.28
N PRO A 522 -8.49 -9.26 -15.40
CA PRO A 522 -8.50 -10.64 -14.93
C PRO A 522 -7.48 -11.53 -15.63
N VAL A 523 -7.31 -11.36 -16.95
CA VAL A 523 -6.37 -12.16 -17.75
C VAL A 523 -4.94 -11.76 -17.45
N PHE A 524 -4.67 -10.45 -17.35
CA PHE A 524 -3.37 -9.93 -16.94
C PHE A 524 -2.98 -10.46 -15.57
N TYR A 525 -3.90 -10.43 -14.62
CA TYR A 525 -3.67 -10.87 -13.26
C TYR A 525 -3.38 -12.38 -13.18
N GLU A 526 -4.17 -13.22 -13.86
CA GLU A 526 -3.93 -14.66 -13.97
C GLU A 526 -2.54 -14.97 -14.55
N ARG A 527 -2.11 -14.20 -15.56
CA ARG A 527 -0.79 -14.34 -16.18
C ARG A 527 0.36 -13.86 -15.30
N VAL A 528 0.15 -12.82 -14.50
CA VAL A 528 1.13 -12.39 -13.49
C VAL A 528 1.31 -13.51 -12.46
N LEU A 529 0.22 -14.14 -12.02
CA LEU A 529 0.30 -15.28 -11.09
C LEU A 529 1.08 -16.46 -11.68
N GLU A 530 0.84 -16.80 -12.95
CA GLU A 530 1.63 -17.82 -13.65
C GLU A 530 3.12 -17.46 -13.72
N LEU A 531 3.45 -16.18 -13.90
CA LEU A 531 4.82 -15.69 -14.00
C LEU A 531 5.55 -15.78 -12.65
N VAL A 532 4.84 -15.54 -11.54
CA VAL A 532 5.47 -15.49 -10.21
C VAL A 532 5.38 -16.83 -9.45
N ALA A 533 4.43 -17.72 -9.76
CA ALA A 533 4.20 -19.00 -9.04
C ALA A 533 5.37 -20.01 -9.00
N GLY A 534 6.53 -19.70 -9.58
CA GLY A 534 7.74 -20.53 -9.56
C GLY A 534 8.84 -20.11 -8.59
N ASP A 535 8.77 -18.89 -8.05
CA ASP A 535 9.80 -18.31 -7.17
C ASP A 535 9.25 -18.15 -5.74
N ASP A 536 10.09 -17.98 -4.72
CA ASP A 536 9.66 -17.53 -3.38
C ASP A 536 9.12 -16.09 -3.53
N VAL A 537 7.88 -15.98 -4.02
CA VAL A 537 7.23 -14.69 -4.23
C VAL A 537 6.90 -14.14 -2.86
N ASP A 538 7.66 -13.11 -2.48
CA ASP A 538 7.36 -12.31 -1.33
C ASP A 538 5.87 -11.97 -1.28
N THR A 539 5.34 -12.10 -0.07
CA THR A 539 3.94 -12.13 0.36
C THR A 539 2.92 -11.25 -0.39
N VAL A 540 3.33 -10.18 -1.07
CA VAL A 540 2.46 -9.21 -1.75
C VAL A 540 1.55 -9.85 -2.82
N PHE A 541 2.00 -10.87 -3.55
CA PHE A 541 1.15 -11.61 -4.50
C PHE A 541 0.63 -12.95 -3.95
N SER A 542 0.95 -13.30 -2.70
CA SER A 542 0.53 -14.56 -2.08
C SER A 542 -0.91 -14.53 -1.55
N GLU A 543 -1.44 -13.34 -1.23
CA GLU A 543 -2.85 -13.14 -0.85
C GLU A 543 -3.81 -13.28 -2.03
N VAL A 544 -3.25 -13.50 -3.22
CA VAL A 544 -4.00 -13.61 -4.45
C VAL A 544 -4.54 -15.01 -4.63
N ASN A 545 -5.87 -15.12 -4.64
CA ASN A 545 -6.57 -16.38 -4.77
C ASN A 545 -7.67 -16.30 -5.85
N ASP A 546 -8.33 -17.43 -6.09
CA ASP A 546 -9.44 -17.52 -7.04
C ASP A 546 -10.58 -16.54 -6.73
N THR A 547 -10.78 -16.17 -5.45
CA THR A 547 -11.77 -15.17 -5.04
C THR A 547 -11.46 -13.79 -5.62
N THR A 548 -10.18 -13.39 -5.69
CA THR A 548 -9.76 -12.15 -6.35
C THR A 548 -10.08 -12.17 -7.84
N LEU A 549 -9.76 -13.26 -8.53
CA LEU A 549 -10.06 -13.41 -9.95
C LEU A 549 -11.57 -13.38 -10.23
N ASP A 550 -12.38 -14.04 -9.40
CA ASP A 550 -13.84 -14.04 -9.53
C ASP A 550 -14.42 -12.64 -9.35
N TYR A 551 -13.93 -11.89 -8.37
CA TYR A 551 -14.35 -10.51 -8.16
C TYR A 551 -13.97 -9.63 -9.36
N LEU A 552 -12.75 -9.70 -9.87
CA LEU A 552 -12.31 -8.95 -11.06
C LEU A 552 -13.15 -9.26 -12.31
N ARG A 553 -13.79 -10.44 -12.37
CA ARG A 553 -14.69 -10.86 -13.45
C ARG A 553 -16.16 -10.47 -13.21
N SER A 554 -16.51 -9.99 -12.02
CA SER A 554 -17.88 -9.70 -11.61
C SER A 554 -18.40 -8.35 -12.12
N ASP A 555 -19.72 -8.21 -12.22
CA ASP A 555 -20.37 -6.91 -12.52
C ASP A 555 -20.11 -5.89 -11.39
N ALA A 556 -19.98 -6.33 -10.14
CA ALA A 556 -19.67 -5.45 -9.01
C ALA A 556 -18.30 -4.76 -9.15
N PHE A 557 -17.29 -5.49 -9.64
CA PHE A 557 -15.99 -4.89 -9.97
C PHE A 557 -16.13 -3.88 -11.11
N LYS A 558 -16.90 -4.19 -12.15
CA LYS A 558 -17.10 -3.28 -13.27
C LYS A 558 -17.74 -1.95 -12.82
N ASP A 559 -18.75 -2.01 -11.95
CA ASP A 559 -19.40 -0.82 -11.39
C ASP A 559 -18.43 -0.03 -10.49
N THR A 560 -17.63 -0.75 -9.68
CA THR A 560 -16.59 -0.15 -8.84
C THR A 560 -15.51 0.53 -9.67
N TYR A 561 -15.04 -0.14 -10.72
CA TYR A 561 -14.05 0.38 -11.65
C TYR A 561 -14.57 1.62 -12.39
N GLU A 562 -15.84 1.65 -12.78
CA GLU A 562 -16.42 2.82 -13.45
C GLU A 562 -16.38 4.06 -12.53
N VAL A 563 -16.76 3.92 -11.26
CA VAL A 563 -16.67 5.01 -10.29
C VAL A 563 -15.22 5.40 -9.98
N LEU A 564 -14.30 4.42 -9.90
CA LEU A 564 -12.87 4.69 -9.73
C LEU A 564 -12.33 5.46 -10.93
N ARG A 565 -12.56 4.98 -12.15
CA ARG A 565 -12.13 5.62 -13.41
C ARG A 565 -12.69 7.03 -13.52
N GLU A 566 -13.95 7.25 -13.18
CA GLU A 566 -14.54 8.60 -13.17
C GLU A 566 -13.80 9.52 -12.19
N ASN A 567 -13.26 8.99 -11.10
CA ASN A 567 -12.56 9.75 -10.06
C ASN A 567 -11.03 9.77 -10.20
N THR A 568 -10.46 9.07 -11.20
CA THR A 568 -9.03 8.99 -11.42
C THR A 568 -8.62 9.63 -12.74
N THR A 569 -7.38 10.11 -12.81
CA THR A 569 -6.76 10.59 -14.04
C THR A 569 -5.31 10.11 -14.04
N MET A 570 -4.89 9.49 -15.13
CA MET A 570 -3.52 9.06 -15.33
C MET A 570 -2.95 9.75 -16.56
N GLU A 571 -1.79 10.37 -16.42
CA GLU A 571 -1.10 11.00 -17.54
C GLU A 571 0.35 10.52 -17.61
N ILE A 572 0.87 10.43 -18.83
CA ILE A 572 2.25 10.02 -19.10
C ILE A 572 2.90 10.92 -20.16
N TRP A 573 4.17 11.24 -19.92
CA TRP A 573 5.02 12.00 -20.83
C TRP A 573 6.17 11.13 -21.33
N ILE A 574 6.27 10.98 -22.65
CA ILE A 574 7.24 10.11 -23.32
C ILE A 574 8.13 10.96 -24.24
N ASN A 575 9.45 10.90 -24.04
CA ASN A 575 10.39 11.70 -24.83
C ASN A 575 10.31 11.33 -26.33
N THR A 576 10.13 12.32 -27.20
CA THR A 576 9.91 12.11 -28.64
C THR A 576 11.11 11.52 -29.39
N LYS A 577 12.32 11.62 -28.83
CA LYS A 577 13.57 11.14 -29.45
C LYS A 577 14.01 9.80 -28.87
N THR A 578 14.02 9.67 -27.54
CA THR A 578 14.53 8.49 -26.84
C THR A 578 13.45 7.48 -26.52
N PHE A 579 12.17 7.90 -26.53
CA PHE A 579 11.01 7.11 -26.11
C PHE A 579 11.01 6.71 -24.63
N TYR A 580 11.91 7.25 -23.81
CA TYR A 580 11.84 7.03 -22.37
C TYR A 580 10.62 7.73 -21.76
N PRO A 581 9.92 7.09 -20.80
CA PRO A 581 8.97 7.80 -19.95
C PRO A 581 9.76 8.79 -19.08
N SER A 582 9.30 10.03 -19.02
CA SER A 582 9.94 11.08 -18.22
C SER A 582 9.08 11.58 -17.08
N ARG A 583 7.76 11.47 -17.22
CA ARG A 583 6.82 11.82 -16.15
C ARG A 583 5.61 10.90 -16.23
N PHE A 584 5.10 10.52 -15.07
CA PHE A 584 3.80 9.87 -14.89
C PHE A 584 3.08 10.59 -13.75
N THR A 585 1.79 10.85 -13.89
CA THR A 585 0.98 11.42 -12.81
C THR A 585 -0.29 10.61 -12.65
N TYR A 586 -0.61 10.24 -11.42
CA TYR A 586 -1.85 9.60 -11.01
C TYR A 586 -2.57 10.53 -10.04
N ARG A 587 -3.75 11.01 -10.42
CA ARG A 587 -4.62 11.82 -9.56
C ARG A 587 -5.88 11.02 -9.25
N MET A 588 -6.26 10.93 -7.98
CA MET A 588 -7.47 10.27 -7.52
C MET A 588 -8.27 11.21 -6.62
N ARG A 589 -9.58 11.25 -6.82
CA ARG A 589 -10.52 12.03 -6.02
C ARG A 589 -11.28 11.09 -5.10
N PHE A 590 -11.12 11.28 -3.80
CA PHE A 590 -11.92 10.66 -2.76
C PHE A 590 -13.06 11.59 -2.39
N VAL A 591 -14.26 11.21 -2.82
CA VAL A 591 -15.48 11.98 -2.60
C VAL A 591 -16.21 11.37 -1.41
N PRO A 592 -16.33 12.07 -0.27
CA PRO A 592 -17.06 11.57 0.88
C PRO A 592 -18.55 11.41 0.56
N PRO A 593 -19.24 10.40 1.13
CA PRO A 593 -20.69 10.31 1.00
C PRO A 593 -21.36 11.50 1.69
N ASP A 594 -22.56 11.85 1.21
CA ASP A 594 -23.34 12.98 1.74
C ASP A 594 -23.71 12.82 3.23
N THR A 595 -23.61 11.61 3.78
CA THR A 595 -23.76 11.31 5.21
C THR A 595 -22.64 11.91 6.07
N VAL A 596 -21.47 12.20 5.49
CA VAL A 596 -20.32 12.82 6.16
C VAL A 596 -20.42 14.35 6.04
N VAL A 597 -21.31 14.93 6.85
CA VAL A 597 -21.67 16.36 6.81
C VAL A 597 -20.46 17.30 6.89
N LYS A 598 -19.38 16.89 7.59
CA LYS A 598 -18.13 17.66 7.71
C LYS A 598 -17.50 18.00 6.35
N PHE A 599 -17.67 17.15 5.34
CA PHE A 599 -17.08 17.30 4.00
C PHE A 599 -18.14 17.47 2.90
N ALA A 600 -19.35 17.93 3.22
CA ALA A 600 -20.46 17.98 2.27
C ALA A 600 -20.12 18.74 0.96
N ASP A 601 -19.30 19.79 1.03
CA ASP A 601 -18.86 20.62 -0.09
C ASP A 601 -17.38 20.42 -0.46
N LYS A 602 -16.75 19.36 0.05
CA LYS A 602 -15.32 19.08 -0.13
C LYS A 602 -15.05 17.67 -0.62
N GLN A 603 -13.86 17.48 -1.17
CA GLN A 603 -13.30 16.18 -1.52
C GLN A 603 -11.83 16.15 -1.10
N ILE A 604 -11.27 14.94 -1.04
CA ILE A 604 -9.84 14.74 -0.83
C ILE A 604 -9.24 14.32 -2.16
N THR A 605 -8.22 15.03 -2.63
CA THR A 605 -7.48 14.71 -3.85
C THR A 605 -6.14 14.13 -3.46
N VAL A 606 -5.81 12.94 -3.96
CA VAL A 606 -4.48 12.33 -3.86
C VAL A 606 -3.82 12.41 -5.23
N GLU A 607 -2.65 13.02 -5.32
CA GLU A 607 -1.84 13.11 -6.54
C GLU A 607 -0.49 12.48 -6.29
N ILE A 608 -0.13 11.50 -7.12
CA ILE A 608 1.17 10.84 -7.14
C ILE A 608 1.84 11.23 -8.45
N GLY A 609 3.04 11.76 -8.38
CA GLY A 609 3.86 12.09 -9.54
C GLY A 609 5.15 11.30 -9.51
N LEU A 610 5.47 10.63 -10.60
CA LEU A 610 6.77 10.01 -10.84
C LEU A 610 7.47 10.78 -11.96
N GLY A 611 8.75 11.06 -11.78
CA GLY A 611 9.59 11.73 -12.75
C GLY A 611 10.88 10.96 -12.96
N TYR A 612 11.36 10.93 -14.20
CA TYR A 612 12.62 10.32 -14.60
C TYR A 612 13.40 11.32 -15.46
N GLN A 613 14.68 11.50 -15.10
CA GLN A 613 15.62 12.39 -15.76
C GLN A 613 16.99 11.70 -15.87
N ASP A 614 17.86 12.27 -16.71
CA ASP A 614 19.24 11.82 -16.88
C ASP A 614 19.42 10.30 -17.08
N ILE A 615 18.49 9.68 -17.80
CA ILE A 615 18.48 8.24 -18.04
C ILE A 615 19.76 7.82 -18.78
N ASN A 616 20.44 6.81 -18.25
CA ASN A 616 21.70 6.26 -18.72
C ASN A 616 22.83 7.31 -18.81
N GLN A 617 22.77 8.36 -17.97
CA GLN A 617 23.90 9.27 -17.78
C GLN A 617 24.76 8.78 -16.60
N PRO A 618 26.11 8.85 -16.71
CA PRO A 618 27.00 8.52 -15.60
C PRO A 618 26.75 9.47 -14.42
N THR A 619 26.57 8.92 -13.23
CA THR A 619 26.45 9.68 -11.99
C THR A 619 27.46 9.15 -10.97
N THR A 620 28.02 10.05 -10.17
CA THR A 620 28.98 9.69 -9.11
C THR A 620 28.43 10.16 -7.78
N ILE A 621 28.35 9.23 -6.85
CA ILE A 621 27.92 9.47 -5.48
C ILE A 621 29.14 9.25 -4.60
N THR A 622 29.48 10.23 -3.77
CA THR A 622 30.65 10.17 -2.89
C THR A 622 30.23 10.40 -1.45
N ALA A 623 30.97 9.77 -0.54
CA ALA A 623 30.79 9.96 0.89
C ALA A 623 30.92 11.46 1.24
N PRO A 624 30.08 11.98 2.15
CA PRO A 624 30.26 13.32 2.68
C PRO A 624 31.65 13.50 3.30
N ALA A 625 32.24 14.70 3.14
CA ALA A 625 33.60 14.96 3.64
C ALA A 625 33.67 15.11 5.17
N GLU A 626 32.57 15.53 5.80
CA GLU A 626 32.45 15.73 7.24
C GLU A 626 31.17 15.02 7.71
N THR A 627 31.34 14.12 8.68
CA THR A 627 30.26 13.35 9.29
C THR A 627 30.42 13.33 10.81
N ILE A 628 29.32 13.14 11.52
CA ILE A 628 29.27 12.73 12.93
C ILE A 628 28.78 11.28 13.00
N SER A 629 29.08 10.55 14.08
CA SER A 629 28.52 9.21 14.26
C SER A 629 27.05 9.26 14.67
N ILE A 630 26.33 8.14 14.54
CA ILE A 630 24.97 8.00 15.07
C ILE A 630 24.91 8.23 16.59
N ASP A 631 25.92 7.80 17.34
CA ASP A 631 25.99 8.02 18.79
C ASP A 631 26.13 9.51 19.12
N GLU A 632 27.00 10.24 18.39
CA GLU A 632 27.15 11.69 18.54
C GLU A 632 25.86 12.43 18.18
N ALA A 633 25.17 11.99 17.12
CA ALA A 633 23.88 12.54 16.75
C ALA A 633 22.82 12.31 17.83
N THR A 634 22.78 11.10 18.41
CA THR A 634 21.86 10.74 19.50
C THR A 634 22.07 11.66 20.70
N VAL A 635 23.32 11.80 21.17
CA VAL A 635 23.71 12.73 22.24
C VAL A 635 23.20 14.16 21.97
N LEU A 636 23.36 14.64 20.74
CA LEU A 636 22.93 16.00 20.37
C LEU A 636 21.41 16.15 20.35
N ILE A 637 20.69 15.12 19.93
CA ILE A 637 19.23 15.13 19.75
C ILE A 637 18.49 14.92 21.06
N THR A 638 18.91 13.94 21.87
CA THR A 638 18.25 13.56 23.12
C THR A 638 18.75 14.40 24.30
N GLY A 639 19.98 14.92 24.21
CA GLY A 639 20.66 15.59 25.33
C GLY A 639 21.27 14.63 26.34
N GLU A 640 21.26 13.32 26.05
CA GLU A 640 21.94 12.30 26.84
C GLU A 640 23.45 12.47 26.79
N SER A 641 24.13 12.00 27.83
CA SER A 641 25.58 11.94 27.84
C SER A 641 26.10 10.81 26.93
N PRO A 642 27.32 10.92 26.37
CA PRO A 642 27.92 9.81 25.62
C PRO A 642 28.00 8.49 26.41
N GLN A 643 28.05 8.56 27.74
CA GLN A 643 28.01 7.38 28.60
C GLN A 643 26.63 6.74 28.68
N GLU A 644 25.54 7.51 28.69
CA GLU A 644 24.17 6.98 28.62
C GLU A 644 23.97 6.25 27.29
N VAL A 645 24.26 6.91 26.16
CA VAL A 645 24.13 6.29 24.82
C VAL A 645 24.98 5.02 24.67
N SER A 646 26.24 5.06 25.13
CA SER A 646 27.10 3.87 25.10
C SER A 646 26.59 2.76 26.02
N PHE A 647 25.99 3.10 27.15
CA PHE A 647 25.42 2.13 28.09
C PHE A 647 24.23 1.43 27.45
N ASP A 648 23.27 2.20 26.93
CA ASP A 648 22.05 1.70 26.29
C ASP A 648 22.40 0.76 25.13
N ARG A 649 23.33 1.18 24.27
CA ARG A 649 23.81 0.37 23.15
C ARG A 649 24.45 -0.96 23.61
N VAL A 650 25.22 -0.96 24.69
CA VAL A 650 25.78 -2.21 25.25
C VAL A 650 24.67 -3.09 25.85
N THR A 651 23.72 -2.50 26.57
CA THR A 651 22.63 -3.27 27.19
C THR A 651 21.67 -3.86 26.18
N ASP A 652 21.58 -3.28 24.98
CA ASP A 652 20.82 -3.84 23.88
C ASP A 652 21.66 -4.92 23.16
N GLN A 653 22.92 -4.61 22.81
CA GLN A 653 23.76 -5.51 22.00
C GLN A 653 24.04 -6.87 22.63
N ILE A 654 24.24 -6.91 23.95
CA ILE A 654 24.57 -8.16 24.64
C ILE A 654 23.43 -9.18 24.57
N PRO A 655 22.16 -8.84 24.90
CA PRO A 655 21.01 -9.71 24.63
C PRO A 655 20.95 -10.24 23.20
N LEU A 656 21.19 -9.41 22.17
CA LEU A 656 21.17 -9.87 20.78
C LEU A 656 22.23 -10.95 20.52
N VAL A 657 23.49 -10.70 20.90
CA VAL A 657 24.58 -11.67 20.74
C VAL A 657 24.28 -12.97 21.49
N ARG A 658 23.71 -12.87 22.71
CA ARG A 658 23.30 -14.04 23.50
C ARG A 658 22.16 -14.81 22.82
N GLY A 659 21.19 -14.10 22.24
CA GLY A 659 20.10 -14.68 21.45
C GLY A 659 20.63 -15.47 20.25
N ALA A 660 21.52 -14.88 19.47
CA ALA A 660 22.18 -15.54 18.33
C ALA A 660 23.00 -16.78 18.77
N LEU A 661 23.79 -16.66 19.84
CA LEU A 661 24.53 -17.79 20.43
C LEU A 661 23.59 -18.92 20.86
N ARG A 662 22.45 -18.59 21.46
CA ARG A 662 21.42 -19.56 21.87
C ARG A 662 20.78 -20.22 20.65
N GLY A 663 20.40 -19.46 19.63
CA GLY A 663 19.87 -19.99 18.37
C GLY A 663 20.83 -20.98 17.72
N TYR A 664 22.12 -20.60 17.62
CA TYR A 664 23.17 -21.48 17.12
C TYR A 664 23.28 -22.77 17.96
N TRP A 665 23.29 -22.66 19.29
CA TRP A 665 23.37 -23.83 20.17
C TRP A 665 22.15 -24.74 20.08
N LEU A 666 20.94 -24.19 19.96
CA LEU A 666 19.72 -24.98 19.82
C LEU A 666 19.73 -25.79 18.52
N HIS A 667 20.27 -25.22 17.44
CA HIS A 667 20.43 -25.89 16.15
C HIS A 667 21.59 -26.92 16.15
N ALA A 668 22.78 -26.49 16.55
CA ALA A 668 24.02 -27.28 16.44
C ALA A 668 24.29 -28.20 17.65
N GLY A 669 23.56 -28.02 18.76
CA GLY A 669 23.81 -28.67 20.05
C GLY A 669 25.10 -28.23 20.75
N VAL A 670 25.84 -27.28 20.17
CA VAL A 670 27.07 -26.70 20.69
C VAL A 670 27.16 -25.22 20.37
N TYR A 671 27.69 -24.40 21.30
CA TYR A 671 28.00 -22.99 21.01
C TYR A 671 29.16 -22.88 20.01
N PRO A 672 29.16 -21.86 19.15
CA PRO A 672 30.17 -21.71 18.10
C PRO A 672 31.59 -21.54 18.65
N GLY A 673 32.60 -21.81 17.82
CA GLY A 673 34.01 -21.70 18.21
C GLY A 673 34.49 -20.26 18.32
N SER A 674 33.93 -19.37 17.50
CA SER A 674 34.13 -17.92 17.54
C SER A 674 32.81 -17.17 17.30
N LEU A 675 32.82 -15.83 17.44
CA LEU A 675 31.62 -15.04 17.15
C LEU A 675 31.36 -14.93 15.64
N GLU A 676 32.40 -14.97 14.82
CA GLU A 676 32.30 -14.93 13.35
C GLU A 676 31.52 -16.13 12.80
N ASP A 677 31.52 -17.27 13.49
CA ASP A 677 30.72 -18.43 13.10
C ASP A 677 29.20 -18.13 13.15
N LEU A 678 28.75 -17.10 13.89
CA LEU A 678 27.34 -16.69 13.91
C LEU A 678 26.88 -16.11 12.57
N ALA A 679 27.79 -15.68 11.69
CA ALA A 679 27.45 -15.26 10.34
C ALA A 679 27.05 -16.44 9.42
N SER A 680 27.14 -17.68 9.92
CA SER A 680 26.71 -18.87 9.18
C SER A 680 25.19 -19.03 9.22
N ARG A 681 24.63 -19.61 8.16
CA ARG A 681 23.20 -19.99 8.09
C ARG A 681 22.94 -21.33 8.78
N PRO A 682 21.72 -21.60 9.28
CA PRO A 682 21.33 -22.92 9.77
C PRO A 682 21.68 -24.06 8.82
N SER A 683 21.45 -23.93 7.51
CA SER A 683 21.74 -24.95 6.49
C SER A 683 23.24 -25.27 6.34
N GLU A 684 24.11 -24.32 6.71
CA GLU A 684 25.57 -24.47 6.66
C GLU A 684 26.13 -25.15 7.92
N VAL A 685 25.34 -25.15 9.01
CA VAL A 685 25.73 -25.70 10.31
C VAL A 685 25.14 -27.10 10.47
N VAL A 686 25.97 -28.07 10.86
CA VAL A 686 25.54 -29.45 11.05
C VAL A 686 24.56 -29.53 12.23
N ALA A 687 23.27 -29.70 11.92
CA ALA A 687 22.22 -29.83 12.92
C ALA A 687 22.48 -31.02 13.85
N LYS A 688 22.46 -30.76 15.15
CA LYS A 688 22.52 -31.78 16.18
C LYS A 688 21.69 -31.32 17.37
N PRO A 689 20.35 -31.26 17.20
CA PRO A 689 19.48 -30.66 18.19
C PRO A 689 19.69 -31.33 19.56
N ALA A 690 19.72 -30.51 20.62
CA ALA A 690 19.81 -30.98 21.98
C ALA A 690 18.53 -31.75 22.35
N ALA A 691 18.50 -33.05 22.04
CA ALA A 691 17.33 -33.89 22.22
C ALA A 691 16.81 -33.83 23.67
N GLY A 692 15.62 -33.26 23.85
CA GLY A 692 14.92 -33.20 25.14
C GLY A 692 15.20 -31.97 26.02
N GLN A 693 15.78 -30.89 25.48
CA GLN A 693 16.05 -29.64 26.22
C GLN A 693 15.29 -28.41 25.73
N LEU A 694 14.53 -28.51 24.64
CA LEU A 694 13.66 -27.43 24.17
C LEU A 694 12.37 -27.42 24.99
N GLU A 695 12.07 -26.29 25.62
CA GLU A 695 10.71 -26.03 26.09
C GLU A 695 9.80 -25.81 24.87
N ALA A 696 8.53 -26.20 24.96
CA ALA A 696 7.61 -26.16 23.82
C ALA A 696 7.42 -24.76 23.19
N PHE A 697 7.66 -23.69 23.97
CA PHE A 697 7.61 -22.31 23.47
C PHE A 697 8.84 -21.93 22.64
N ASP A 698 10.02 -22.42 23.03
CA ASP A 698 11.26 -22.19 22.28
C ASP A 698 11.24 -22.95 20.94
N GLU A 699 10.54 -24.08 20.87
CA GLU A 699 10.50 -24.92 19.67
C GLU A 699 9.81 -24.25 18.49
N VAL A 700 8.70 -23.51 18.71
CA VAL A 700 7.97 -22.83 17.63
C VAL A 700 8.75 -21.62 17.11
N ALA A 701 9.16 -20.71 17.99
CA ALA A 701 9.90 -19.51 17.60
C ALA A 701 11.26 -19.85 16.97
N LEU A 702 11.93 -20.90 17.47
CA LEU A 702 13.16 -21.40 16.85
C LEU A 702 12.87 -22.03 15.49
N GLN A 703 11.81 -22.82 15.35
CA GLN A 703 11.51 -23.45 14.06
C GLN A 703 11.22 -22.39 13.00
N ASP A 704 10.39 -21.39 13.31
CA ASP A 704 10.12 -20.27 12.41
C ASP A 704 11.41 -19.55 12.01
N TYR A 705 12.31 -19.32 12.98
CA TYR A 705 13.61 -18.70 12.72
C TYR A 705 14.51 -19.58 11.83
N LEU A 706 14.61 -20.88 12.12
CA LEU A 706 15.45 -21.82 11.37
C LEU A 706 14.93 -22.03 9.94
N ASP A 707 13.61 -21.95 9.74
CA ASP A 707 12.98 -22.10 8.43
C ASP A 707 13.32 -20.94 7.48
N THR A 708 13.70 -19.76 8.00
CA THR A 708 14.18 -18.65 7.17
C THR A 708 15.58 -18.86 6.59
N ASP A 709 16.35 -19.82 7.12
CA ASP A 709 17.76 -20.05 6.80
C ASP A 709 18.66 -18.79 6.81
N LYS A 710 18.29 -17.76 7.59
CA LYS A 710 19.06 -16.52 7.75
C LYS A 710 20.26 -16.76 8.68
N PRO A 711 21.38 -16.03 8.54
CA PRO A 711 22.50 -16.15 9.48
C PRO A 711 22.08 -15.89 10.93
N PHE A 712 22.72 -16.60 11.89
CA PHE A 712 22.42 -16.42 13.31
C PHE A 712 22.64 -14.98 13.79
N LEU A 713 23.70 -14.36 13.30
CA LEU A 713 24.04 -12.95 13.44
C LEU A 713 25.02 -12.59 12.31
N PRO A 714 24.58 -11.92 11.22
CA PRO A 714 25.40 -11.71 10.04
C PRO A 714 26.73 -11.00 10.31
N ILE A 715 26.74 -10.02 11.22
CA ILE A 715 27.94 -9.31 11.66
C ILE A 715 27.95 -9.24 13.18
N PRO A 716 28.91 -9.89 13.85
CA PRO A 716 29.05 -9.77 15.30
C PRO A 716 29.40 -8.33 15.69
N PRO A 717 28.66 -7.70 16.63
CA PRO A 717 28.96 -6.35 17.07
C PRO A 717 30.32 -6.29 17.78
N ILE A 718 30.91 -5.10 17.78
CA ILE A 718 32.11 -4.77 18.57
C ILE A 718 31.69 -4.15 19.90
N ASP A 719 32.53 -4.27 20.92
CA ASP A 719 32.33 -3.62 22.21
C ASP A 719 32.41 -2.10 22.05
N VAL A 720 31.27 -1.42 22.20
CA VAL A 720 31.09 0.04 22.01
C VAL A 720 32.09 0.86 22.84
N VAL A 721 32.46 0.39 24.03
CA VAL A 721 33.36 1.11 24.93
C VAL A 721 34.81 0.98 24.48
N THR A 722 35.21 -0.19 23.97
CA THR A 722 36.61 -0.45 23.59
C THR A 722 36.89 -0.27 22.09
N GLY A 723 35.85 -0.30 21.25
CA GLY A 723 35.94 -0.34 19.80
C GLY A 723 36.62 -1.61 19.28
N GLN A 724 36.57 -2.72 20.01
CA GLN A 724 37.21 -4.00 19.65
C GLN A 724 36.18 -5.14 19.66
N PRO A 725 36.40 -6.23 18.90
CA PRO A 725 35.55 -7.42 18.99
C PRO A 725 35.47 -7.96 20.41
N TYR A 726 34.30 -8.43 20.83
CA TYR A 726 34.10 -8.99 22.17
C TYR A 726 35.00 -10.21 22.40
N PRO A 727 35.78 -10.27 23.51
CA PRO A 727 36.52 -11.48 23.85
C PRO A 727 35.57 -12.64 24.14
N TYR A 728 35.62 -13.68 23.32
CA TYR A 728 34.74 -14.84 23.37
C TYR A 728 35.53 -16.16 23.48
N THR A 729 35.08 -17.06 24.36
CA THR A 729 35.53 -18.46 24.37
C THR A 729 34.37 -19.42 24.59
N SER A 730 34.39 -20.56 23.90
CA SER A 730 33.37 -21.61 24.02
C SER A 730 33.96 -22.91 24.56
N THR A 731 33.15 -23.63 25.34
CA THR A 731 33.42 -25.02 25.76
C THR A 731 32.54 -26.03 25.03
N GLY A 732 31.72 -25.55 24.08
CA GLY A 732 30.67 -26.30 23.40
C GLY A 732 29.35 -26.30 24.18
N GLN A 733 29.35 -26.50 25.50
CA GLN A 733 28.12 -26.54 26.31
C GLN A 733 27.81 -25.21 27.03
N ASP A 734 28.80 -24.33 27.10
CA ASP A 734 28.69 -22.99 27.66
C ASP A 734 29.70 -22.09 26.95
N TYR A 735 29.54 -20.78 27.11
CA TYR A 735 30.43 -19.77 26.57
C TYR A 735 30.81 -18.73 27.62
N THR A 736 31.82 -17.93 27.28
CA THR A 736 32.26 -16.76 28.04
C THR A 736 32.40 -15.62 27.05
N LEU A 737 31.54 -14.62 27.17
CA LEU A 737 31.56 -13.39 26.38
C LEU A 737 31.89 -12.24 27.34
N LYS A 738 33.00 -11.53 27.11
CA LYS A 738 33.39 -10.39 27.94
C LYS A 738 33.05 -9.08 27.27
N TYR A 739 32.56 -8.13 28.04
CA TYR A 739 32.20 -6.80 27.56
C TYR A 739 32.40 -5.75 28.65
N GLN A 740 32.54 -4.49 28.26
CA GLN A 740 32.63 -3.37 29.19
C GLN A 740 31.30 -2.64 29.34
N VAL A 741 30.99 -2.25 30.57
CA VAL A 741 29.86 -1.38 30.91
C VAL A 741 30.40 -0.16 31.63
N VAL A 742 29.99 1.02 31.19
CA VAL A 742 30.27 2.29 31.86
C VAL A 742 28.94 2.90 32.25
N PHE A 743 28.65 2.96 33.55
CA PHE A 743 27.43 3.59 34.02
C PHE A 743 27.53 5.11 33.89
N PRO A 744 26.45 5.78 33.47
CA PRO A 744 26.43 7.23 33.44
C PRO A 744 26.57 7.81 34.85
N THR A 745 27.36 8.89 34.96
CA THR A 745 27.68 9.54 36.24
C THR A 745 26.58 10.50 36.70
N GLU A 746 25.83 11.07 35.75
CA GLU A 746 24.69 11.95 35.96
C GLU A 746 23.63 11.54 34.92
N THR A 747 22.39 11.29 35.35
CA THR A 747 21.30 10.99 34.42
C THR A 747 20.61 12.28 34.01
N SER A 748 20.30 12.44 32.73
CA SER A 748 19.72 13.67 32.15
C SER A 748 18.26 13.96 32.55
N GLY A 749 17.73 13.30 33.59
CA GLY A 749 16.34 13.42 34.06
C GLY A 749 15.46 12.23 33.72
N ILE A 750 16.02 11.21 33.06
CA ILE A 750 15.40 9.90 32.81
C ILE A 750 15.24 9.13 34.14
N ASP A 751 14.19 8.30 34.22
CA ASP A 751 13.74 7.63 35.45
C ASP A 751 14.87 6.80 36.10
N PHE A 752 15.37 7.26 37.24
CA PHE A 752 16.43 6.62 38.03
C PHE A 752 16.20 5.12 38.26
N ASN A 753 14.94 4.68 38.22
CA ASN A 753 14.55 3.29 38.41
C ASN A 753 15.16 2.32 37.39
N GLU A 754 15.39 2.75 36.15
CA GLU A 754 15.91 1.88 35.09
C GLU A 754 17.40 1.58 35.29
N TYR A 755 18.21 2.62 35.50
CA TYR A 755 19.63 2.45 35.82
C TYR A 755 19.86 1.75 37.16
N ASP A 756 19.00 1.97 38.16
CA ASP A 756 19.07 1.25 39.43
C ASP A 756 18.72 -0.24 39.26
N PHE A 757 17.85 -0.59 38.30
CA PHE A 757 17.61 -1.97 37.93
C PHE A 757 18.82 -2.55 37.19
N ALA A 758 19.36 -1.83 36.21
CA ALA A 758 20.51 -2.29 35.46
C ALA A 758 21.77 -2.43 36.34
N ARG A 759 21.96 -1.59 37.35
CA ARG A 759 23.02 -1.74 38.38
C ARG A 759 22.88 -2.99 39.27
N LYS A 760 21.73 -3.66 39.26
CA LYS A 760 21.56 -4.98 39.89
C LYS A 760 21.95 -6.12 38.96
N ILE A 761 22.04 -5.85 37.66
CA ILE A 761 22.36 -6.81 36.62
C ILE A 761 23.83 -6.69 36.20
N TYR A 762 24.32 -5.49 35.95
CA TYR A 762 25.67 -5.21 35.45
C TYR A 762 26.55 -4.57 36.53
N VAL A 763 27.88 -4.71 36.37
CA VAL A 763 28.87 -3.99 37.19
C VAL A 763 29.64 -2.98 36.33
N GLU A 764 30.14 -1.92 36.97
CA GLU A 764 31.05 -0.96 36.31
C GLU A 764 32.33 -1.68 35.87
N GLY A 765 32.71 -1.50 34.61
CA GLY A 765 33.87 -2.14 33.98
C GLY A 765 33.52 -3.47 33.33
N THR A 766 34.36 -4.49 33.54
CA THR A 766 34.28 -5.73 32.78
C THR A 766 33.22 -6.67 33.33
N ASN A 767 32.30 -7.05 32.47
CA ASN A 767 31.26 -8.03 32.71
C ASN A 767 31.52 -9.30 31.89
N THR A 768 30.99 -10.42 32.37
CA THR A 768 31.08 -11.72 31.73
C THR A 768 29.68 -12.31 31.53
N ALA A 769 29.24 -12.46 30.28
CA ALA A 769 28.05 -13.21 29.93
C ALA A 769 28.39 -14.70 29.68
N THR A 770 27.48 -15.57 30.10
CA THR A 770 27.49 -17.02 29.85
C THR A 770 26.09 -17.47 29.41
N ALA A 771 25.90 -18.76 29.14
CA ALA A 771 24.59 -19.31 28.82
C ALA A 771 23.55 -19.02 29.92
N ALA A 772 23.97 -19.03 31.18
CA ALA A 772 23.09 -18.91 32.35
C ALA A 772 23.03 -17.49 32.97
N SER A 773 23.89 -16.57 32.56
CA SER A 773 23.91 -15.22 33.12
C SER A 773 24.30 -14.18 32.08
N ILE A 774 23.67 -13.01 32.13
CA ILE A 774 24.09 -11.85 31.35
C ILE A 774 25.34 -11.20 31.93
N SER A 775 25.50 -11.19 33.27
CA SER A 775 26.72 -10.75 33.95
C SER A 775 26.96 -11.63 35.18
N VAL A 776 28.08 -12.34 35.21
CA VAL A 776 28.48 -13.17 36.36
C VAL A 776 28.83 -12.31 37.57
N GLU A 777 29.38 -11.12 37.33
CA GLU A 777 29.84 -10.18 38.35
C GLU A 777 28.69 -9.45 39.04
N GLY A 778 27.55 -9.27 38.35
CA GLY A 778 26.34 -8.61 38.88
C GLY A 778 25.62 -9.35 40.01
N GLY A 779 25.97 -10.62 40.27
CA GLY A 779 25.50 -11.37 41.44
C GLY A 779 24.01 -11.78 41.47
N GLN A 780 23.16 -11.18 40.63
CA GLN A 780 21.81 -11.68 40.34
C GLN A 780 21.84 -12.59 39.11
N GLN A 781 21.26 -13.79 39.23
CA GLN A 781 20.90 -14.58 38.06
C GLN A 781 19.83 -13.80 37.29
N ALA A 782 20.03 -13.58 35.99
CA ALA A 782 19.00 -13.03 35.13
C ALA A 782 17.72 -13.88 35.28
N PRO A 783 16.51 -13.29 35.32
CA PRO A 783 15.28 -14.07 35.25
C PRO A 783 15.33 -14.93 33.98
N ALA A 784 14.93 -16.21 34.07
CA ALA A 784 15.02 -17.16 32.97
C ALA A 784 14.17 -16.78 31.72
N SER A 785 13.39 -15.70 31.79
CA SER A 785 12.51 -15.18 30.75
C SER A 785 13.12 -14.03 29.92
N LEU A 786 14.39 -13.68 30.14
CA LEU A 786 15.21 -12.82 29.28
C LEU A 786 16.26 -13.68 28.59
#